data_AF-A0A832J733-F1
#
_entry.id   AF-A0A832J733-F1
#
_cell.length_a   1.000
_cell.length_b   1.000
_cell.length_c   1.000
_cell.angle_alpha   90.00
_cell.angle_beta   90.00
_cell.angle_gamma   90.00
#
_symmetry.space_group_name_H-M   'P 1'
#
loop_
_entity.id
_entity.type
_entity.pdbx_description
1 polymer ?
#
loop_
_entity_poly.entity_id
_entity_poly.type
_entity_poly.pdbx_seq_one_letter_code
_entity_poly.pdbx_strand_id
1 'polypeptide(L)'
;MAIFSLGLRPYNYQMKARKIALFFKKSFWVTLLANLFLAGSVATAAVQHPNILINAEELTAIKTKVAAGTQPWKSAYDKMISQANSALSLPNMSVTFGGVNGCDAPATVFCVERLYDTGADLYDDYNGARPMGAGVRDLGMAYAFTGDARYADKLIQLVRVWALDPTTGMKPRFSNNQSRISLFSTMPGLIYGVDLAWNYPGWTQADKVAFKAWVQTFGENAKAFSPANNNFENWRNAFLSVAGAFTGDQTLLDAAFQNFRNAIPGHIANDGRMSWEYDRTNGWGGLGYSTYAMHAMTIAAEVARHHGVDLYNYTSDGNKGLKLALDYYAPYLINPALWPYGKGTQALDASHGMGIYELAYSVWQDPDYLRVVNQWGRPMGMNIWALGVVTLTHANRFDLSVGVTAPSIVAQPAAVTVTEGEDVSFSVVSAGSGPLIYQWFRDGASIAGATSASYTVTSASSLDNGSVYSCEVSNSLGSITSSGAVLTVLSDSVAPTLVSVFATSESRIDIVFSEPVSASSAENIANYQIDLGVAVTSANLSGNGRTVSLVVNQLAVDTTYTLLVSNVQDVAQSPNTIVAESSQNFIYRTADGFEDGNADGWSSQTVSSWDVVMDEGDMAYYLNTTDFGSPGGGRLGEYSLLPVNYGDFTFKAQAKLGDNVANNAFADYAAVFGFQNPDNYYYVLFNNDQSFTQLFKVINGSRTALAAVSSDWLNDNAYHSIEINRTGSAISVRFDGNVILSANDNSLGAGKVGVGSYNDSAYFDNVSVVGAASGGGSTGGGSTGGGSTGGGSTGGGSTGGGSTGGGSTGGGSTGGGSTG
;
A
#
# COMPACT_ATOMS: atom_id res chain seq x y z
N MET A 1 -34.47 -11.09 -54.49
CA MET A 1 -33.31 -11.88 -54.95
C MET A 1 -32.05 -11.05 -54.77
N ALA A 2 -30.99 -11.67 -54.29
CA ALA A 2 -29.70 -11.07 -53.94
C ALA A 2 -28.95 -10.43 -55.13
N ILE A 3 -27.90 -9.63 -54.81
CA ILE A 3 -26.53 -9.63 -55.40
C ILE A 3 -25.95 -8.20 -55.57
N PHE A 4 -24.93 -7.95 -54.74
CA PHE A 4 -23.62 -7.29 -54.95
C PHE A 4 -23.25 -6.55 -56.28
N SER A 5 -22.83 -5.29 -56.11
CA SER A 5 -21.45 -4.78 -56.31
C SER A 5 -21.03 -3.95 -57.55
N LEU A 6 -20.02 -3.10 -57.24
CA LEU A 6 -18.99 -2.47 -58.07
C LEU A 6 -19.44 -1.27 -58.92
N GLY A 7 -18.75 -0.13 -58.98
CA GLY A 7 -17.43 0.26 -58.47
C GLY A 7 -16.86 1.39 -59.34
N LEU A 8 -15.98 2.20 -58.73
CA LEU A 8 -14.91 3.02 -59.32
C LEU A 8 -15.18 4.48 -59.78
N ARG A 9 -14.33 5.36 -59.20
CA ARG A 9 -13.98 6.77 -59.55
C ARG A 9 -13.12 6.80 -60.87
N PRO A 10 -12.45 7.91 -61.34
CA PRO A 10 -12.23 9.28 -60.80
C PRO A 10 -12.14 10.45 -61.86
N TYR A 11 -11.71 11.63 -61.38
CA TYR A 11 -10.97 12.73 -62.06
C TYR A 11 -11.65 14.07 -62.48
N ASN A 12 -11.44 15.04 -61.59
CA ASN A 12 -11.04 16.45 -61.69
C ASN A 12 -10.67 17.13 -63.04
N TYR A 13 -11.11 18.42 -63.09
CA TYR A 13 -10.41 19.67 -63.48
C TYR A 13 -10.72 20.39 -64.83
N GLN A 14 -11.32 21.58 -64.66
CA GLN A 14 -11.01 22.89 -65.31
C GLN A 14 -11.92 23.49 -66.41
N MET A 15 -12.41 24.70 -66.05
CA MET A 15 -12.68 25.90 -66.86
C MET A 15 -13.87 26.00 -67.83
N LYS A 16 -14.83 26.89 -67.47
CA LYS A 16 -15.11 28.19 -68.16
C LYS A 16 -16.28 28.91 -67.46
N ALA A 17 -16.04 30.07 -66.83
CA ALA A 17 -16.08 31.42 -67.43
C ALA A 17 -17.52 32.00 -67.49
N ARG A 18 -17.86 32.93 -66.58
CA ARG A 18 -17.70 34.40 -66.75
C ARG A 18 -18.60 34.98 -67.85
N LYS A 19 -19.78 35.47 -67.44
CA LYS A 19 -20.33 36.78 -67.81
C LYS A 19 -21.10 37.30 -66.58
N ILE A 20 -21.12 38.62 -66.37
CA ILE A 20 -21.62 39.37 -65.18
C ILE A 20 -20.51 39.70 -64.17
N ALA A 21 -19.59 40.58 -64.57
CA ALA A 21 -18.72 41.32 -63.65
C ALA A 21 -18.17 42.58 -64.33
N LEU A 22 -19.01 43.56 -64.67
CA LEU A 22 -18.54 44.88 -65.10
C LEU A 22 -19.68 45.91 -65.14
N PHE A 23 -20.35 46.17 -64.00
CA PHE A 23 -21.12 47.42 -63.81
C PHE A 23 -21.28 47.89 -62.34
N PHE A 24 -20.65 47.22 -61.36
CA PHE A 24 -20.69 47.63 -59.94
C PHE A 24 -19.30 47.86 -59.35
N LYS A 25 -18.53 48.80 -59.89
CA LYS A 25 -17.33 49.34 -59.23
C LYS A 25 -17.16 50.82 -59.60
N LYS A 26 -17.90 51.71 -58.92
CA LYS A 26 -17.46 53.10 -58.68
C LYS A 26 -18.25 53.91 -57.63
N SER A 27 -19.32 53.40 -57.03
CA SER A 27 -20.09 54.14 -55.99
C SER A 27 -20.00 53.60 -54.57
N PHE A 28 -19.05 52.71 -54.25
CA PHE A 28 -18.92 52.13 -52.89
C PHE A 28 -17.81 52.77 -52.02
N TRP A 29 -17.05 53.73 -52.55
CA TRP A 29 -15.89 54.29 -51.84
C TRP A 29 -16.12 55.65 -51.17
N VAL A 30 -17.30 56.26 -51.31
CA VAL A 30 -17.57 57.59 -50.72
C VAL A 30 -18.48 57.52 -49.49
N THR A 31 -19.18 56.40 -49.24
CA THR A 31 -20.01 56.22 -48.02
C THR A 31 -19.28 55.47 -46.90
N LEU A 32 -18.14 54.84 -47.18
CA LEU A 32 -17.34 54.13 -46.15
C LEU A 32 -16.39 55.07 -45.38
N LEU A 33 -16.03 56.23 -45.93
CA LEU A 33 -15.10 57.17 -45.29
C LEU A 33 -15.79 58.21 -44.37
N ALA A 34 -17.12 58.36 -44.46
CA ALA A 34 -17.87 59.30 -43.59
C ALA A 34 -18.37 58.67 -42.28
N ASN A 35 -18.36 57.33 -42.15
CA ASN A 35 -18.63 56.63 -40.88
C ASN A 35 -17.36 56.25 -40.10
N LEU A 36 -16.18 56.65 -40.58
CA LEU A 36 -14.88 56.33 -39.97
C LEU A 36 -14.39 57.39 -38.96
N PHE A 37 -15.25 58.36 -38.58
CA PHE A 37 -14.95 59.37 -37.55
C PHE A 37 -15.97 59.45 -36.40
N LEU A 38 -16.85 58.47 -36.26
CA LEU A 38 -17.74 58.30 -35.10
C LEU A 38 -17.76 56.85 -34.58
N ALA A 39 -16.66 56.12 -34.75
CA ALA A 39 -16.38 54.98 -33.88
C ALA A 39 -15.92 55.56 -32.52
N GLY A 40 -16.89 56.05 -31.75
CA GLY A 40 -16.72 56.19 -30.32
C GLY A 40 -16.19 54.85 -29.82
N SER A 41 -15.10 54.91 -29.05
CA SER A 41 -14.55 53.78 -28.33
C SER A 41 -15.70 53.00 -27.72
N VAL A 42 -16.03 51.83 -28.28
CA VAL A 42 -16.85 50.86 -27.56
C VAL A 42 -15.94 50.48 -26.41
N ALA A 43 -16.16 51.11 -25.25
CA ALA A 43 -15.53 50.70 -24.02
C ALA A 43 -15.83 49.21 -23.91
N THR A 44 -14.80 48.37 -23.99
CA THR A 44 -14.93 46.97 -23.62
C THR A 44 -15.55 46.99 -22.23
N ALA A 45 -16.73 46.39 -22.08
CA ALA A 45 -17.41 46.37 -20.79
C ALA A 45 -16.43 45.87 -19.74
N ALA A 46 -16.31 46.61 -18.63
CA ALA A 46 -15.40 46.21 -17.57
C ALA A 46 -15.76 44.79 -17.10
N VAL A 47 -14.75 43.95 -16.93
CA VAL A 47 -14.91 42.59 -16.40
C VAL A 47 -15.65 42.68 -15.07
N GLN A 48 -16.74 41.93 -14.95
CA GLN A 48 -17.46 41.81 -13.68
C GLN A 48 -16.73 40.81 -12.79
N HIS A 49 -16.65 41.11 -11.50
CA HIS A 49 -16.00 40.26 -10.49
C HIS A 49 -17.00 40.00 -9.34
N PRO A 50 -17.03 38.79 -8.76
CA PRO A 50 -16.21 37.62 -9.12
C PRO A 50 -16.70 36.94 -10.42
N ASN A 51 -15.79 36.33 -11.17
CA ASN A 51 -16.08 35.68 -12.46
C ASN A 51 -15.15 34.50 -12.80
N ILE A 52 -14.49 33.92 -11.79
CA ILE A 52 -13.59 32.78 -11.98
C ILE A 52 -14.32 31.45 -11.70
N LEU A 53 -14.55 31.12 -10.42
CA LEU A 53 -15.22 29.86 -10.01
C LEU A 53 -16.64 30.07 -9.48
N ILE A 54 -16.99 31.31 -9.13
CA ILE A 54 -18.36 31.72 -8.81
C ILE A 54 -18.65 33.06 -9.46
N ASN A 55 -19.91 33.29 -9.82
CA ASN A 55 -20.40 34.62 -10.16
C ASN A 55 -21.23 35.23 -9.01
N ALA A 56 -21.66 36.48 -9.17
CA ALA A 56 -22.42 37.20 -8.14
C ALA A 56 -23.77 36.55 -7.79
N GLU A 57 -24.44 35.91 -8.76
CA GLU A 57 -25.71 35.21 -8.55
C GLU A 57 -25.50 33.94 -7.72
N GLU A 58 -24.49 33.13 -8.08
CA GLU A 58 -24.15 31.90 -7.35
C GLU A 58 -23.72 32.22 -5.91
N LEU A 59 -22.89 33.25 -5.73
CA LEU A 59 -22.50 33.72 -4.38
C LEU A 59 -23.72 34.13 -3.55
N THR A 60 -24.69 34.82 -4.17
CA THR A 60 -25.94 35.24 -3.50
C THR A 60 -26.80 34.04 -3.11
N ALA A 61 -26.93 33.05 -4.00
CA ALA A 61 -27.65 31.81 -3.71
C ALA A 61 -27.02 31.03 -2.54
N ILE A 62 -25.69 30.92 -2.52
CA ILE A 62 -24.96 30.22 -1.46
C ILE A 62 -25.08 30.99 -0.13
N LYS A 63 -24.95 32.32 -0.13
CA LYS A 63 -25.20 33.16 1.06
C LYS A 63 -26.59 32.94 1.65
N THR A 64 -27.60 32.79 0.80
CA THR A 64 -28.97 32.53 1.22
C THR A 64 -29.08 31.19 1.96
N LYS A 65 -28.45 30.12 1.45
CA LYS A 65 -28.38 28.81 2.12
C LYS A 65 -27.64 28.88 3.46
N VAL A 66 -26.52 29.61 3.52
CA VAL A 66 -25.76 29.83 4.76
C VAL A 66 -26.61 30.57 5.81
N ALA A 67 -27.26 31.67 5.42
CA ALA A 67 -28.11 32.47 6.31
C ALA A 67 -29.31 31.67 6.83
N ALA A 68 -29.85 30.77 6.01
CA ALA A 68 -30.92 29.85 6.41
C ALA A 68 -30.44 28.69 7.29
N GLY A 69 -29.14 28.59 7.60
CA GLY A 69 -28.57 27.47 8.36
C GLY A 69 -28.64 26.12 7.64
N THR A 70 -28.84 26.13 6.32
CA THR A 70 -29.02 24.90 5.53
C THR A 70 -27.70 24.12 5.49
N GLN A 71 -27.74 22.85 5.89
CA GLN A 71 -26.60 21.95 5.74
C GLN A 71 -26.55 21.41 4.30
N PRO A 72 -25.35 21.23 3.71
CA PRO A 72 -23.99 21.41 4.27
C PRO A 72 -23.44 22.86 4.31
N TRP A 73 -24.12 23.84 3.72
CA TRP A 73 -23.53 25.17 3.49
C TRP A 73 -23.14 25.88 4.77
N LYS A 74 -23.93 25.71 5.84
CA LYS A 74 -23.63 26.30 7.13
C LYS A 74 -22.35 25.75 7.74
N SER A 75 -22.16 24.42 7.78
CA SER A 75 -20.93 23.83 8.34
C SER A 75 -19.70 24.15 7.49
N ALA A 76 -19.87 24.17 6.16
CA ALA A 76 -18.84 24.61 5.23
C ALA A 76 -18.43 26.07 5.48
N TYR A 77 -19.40 26.96 5.68
CA TYR A 77 -19.18 28.38 6.01
C TYR A 77 -18.45 28.55 7.34
N ASP A 78 -18.88 27.87 8.39
CA ASP A 78 -18.24 27.98 9.72
C ASP A 78 -16.77 27.57 9.67
N LYS A 79 -16.47 26.50 8.92
CA LYS A 79 -15.11 26.04 8.73
C LYS A 79 -14.26 27.01 7.91
N MET A 80 -14.81 27.56 6.83
CA MET A 80 -14.16 28.59 6.02
C MET A 80 -13.84 29.85 6.85
N ILE A 81 -14.77 30.33 7.67
CA ILE A 81 -14.53 31.48 8.56
C ILE A 81 -13.44 31.19 9.58
N SER A 82 -13.42 29.98 10.16
CA SER A 82 -12.35 29.56 11.06
C SER A 82 -10.98 29.61 10.36
N GLN A 83 -10.89 29.21 9.09
CA GLN A 83 -9.64 29.24 8.32
C GLN A 83 -9.22 30.67 7.99
N ALA A 84 -10.16 31.51 7.54
CA ALA A 84 -9.90 32.92 7.27
C ALA A 84 -9.43 33.67 8.53
N ASN A 85 -9.97 33.34 9.71
CA ASN A 85 -9.50 33.89 10.98
C ASN A 85 -8.05 33.50 11.27
N SER A 86 -7.64 32.26 10.99
CA SER A 86 -6.23 31.87 11.07
C SER A 86 -5.38 32.63 10.05
N ALA A 87 -5.90 32.84 8.83
CA ALA A 87 -5.21 33.58 7.77
C ALA A 87 -4.96 35.06 8.12
N LEU A 88 -5.73 35.66 9.03
CA LEU A 88 -5.47 37.01 9.55
C LEU A 88 -4.09 37.14 10.22
N SER A 89 -3.59 36.05 10.80
CA SER A 89 -2.27 35.99 11.45
C SER A 89 -1.11 35.61 10.52
N LEU A 90 -1.36 35.37 9.23
CA LEU A 90 -0.28 35.00 8.31
C LEU A 90 0.79 36.09 8.25
N PRO A 91 2.08 35.73 8.33
CA PRO A 91 3.16 36.68 8.13
C PRO A 91 3.13 37.23 6.70
N ASN A 92 3.80 38.35 6.49
CA ASN A 92 3.97 38.93 5.16
C ASN A 92 4.95 38.07 4.36
N MET A 93 4.43 37.00 3.76
CA MET A 93 5.18 36.08 2.91
C MET A 93 5.60 36.79 1.62
N SER A 94 6.83 36.56 1.19
CA SER A 94 7.38 37.04 -0.08
C SER A 94 8.38 36.03 -0.64
N VAL A 95 8.79 36.18 -1.89
CA VAL A 95 9.90 35.41 -2.48
C VAL A 95 11.28 35.85 -1.98
N THR A 96 11.32 36.78 -1.03
CA THR A 96 12.53 37.18 -0.29
C THR A 96 12.51 36.63 1.15
N PHE A 97 11.45 35.92 1.53
CA PHE A 97 11.23 35.45 2.90
C PHE A 97 11.95 34.11 3.11
N GLY A 98 13.13 34.12 3.74
CA GLY A 98 13.90 32.90 4.04
C GLY A 98 15.42 33.01 3.91
N GLY A 99 15.92 34.11 3.36
CA GLY A 99 17.36 34.29 3.12
C GLY A 99 17.82 33.57 1.84
N VAL A 100 18.69 34.23 1.08
CA VAL A 100 19.25 33.70 -0.17
C VAL A 100 20.07 32.46 0.17
N ASN A 101 19.69 31.29 -0.35
CA ASN A 101 20.62 30.27 -0.88
C ASN A 101 19.84 29.11 -1.50
N GLY A 102 19.62 29.24 -2.81
CA GLY A 102 19.09 28.23 -3.72
C GLY A 102 18.56 28.91 -4.98
N CYS A 103 19.28 28.75 -6.09
CA CYS A 103 19.23 29.42 -7.41
C CYS A 103 19.75 30.87 -7.48
N ASP A 104 20.77 31.11 -8.30
CA ASP A 104 21.40 32.41 -8.63
C ASP A 104 20.50 33.46 -9.33
N ALA A 105 19.18 33.41 -9.13
CA ALA A 105 18.22 34.33 -9.71
C ALA A 105 18.10 35.62 -8.87
N PRO A 106 17.70 36.77 -9.46
CA PRO A 106 17.42 37.98 -8.69
C PRO A 106 16.42 37.69 -7.57
N ALA A 107 16.57 38.29 -6.39
CA ALA A 107 15.77 38.04 -5.17
C ALA A 107 14.22 38.16 -5.32
N THR A 108 13.74 38.58 -6.50
CA THR A 108 12.31 38.68 -6.84
C THR A 108 11.85 37.60 -7.83
N VAL A 109 12.69 36.64 -8.21
CA VAL A 109 12.31 35.53 -9.08
C VAL A 109 12.01 34.31 -8.24
N PHE A 110 10.83 33.74 -8.45
CA PHE A 110 10.42 32.51 -7.77
C PHE A 110 11.38 31.36 -8.10
N CYS A 111 11.99 30.73 -7.08
CA CYS A 111 12.78 29.52 -7.26
C CYS A 111 12.41 28.37 -6.32
N VAL A 112 12.55 27.16 -6.88
CA VAL A 112 12.38 25.87 -6.20
C VAL A 112 13.56 24.99 -6.59
N GLU A 113 14.38 24.54 -5.63
CA GLU A 113 15.61 23.77 -5.93
C GLU A 113 15.44 22.26 -5.84
N ARG A 114 14.64 21.70 -4.91
CA ARG A 114 14.39 20.24 -4.80
C ARG A 114 13.30 19.92 -3.74
N LEU A 115 12.16 19.35 -4.17
CA LEU A 115 11.03 19.00 -3.27
C LEU A 115 11.16 17.67 -2.50
N TYR A 116 12.21 16.87 -2.72
CA TYR A 116 12.20 15.44 -2.35
C TYR A 116 13.40 14.92 -1.55
N ASP A 117 14.28 15.77 -1.02
CA ASP A 117 15.35 15.28 -0.14
C ASP A 117 14.95 15.40 1.34
N THR A 118 15.00 14.26 2.02
CA THR A 118 14.49 14.07 3.38
C THR A 118 15.52 14.55 4.40
N GLY A 119 15.39 15.79 4.86
CA GLY A 119 16.08 16.22 6.08
C GLY A 119 16.41 17.71 6.11
N ALA A 120 15.71 18.43 6.99
CA ALA A 120 15.90 19.82 7.40
C ALA A 120 15.43 20.92 6.43
N ASP A 121 14.69 21.86 7.03
CA ASP A 121 14.28 23.17 6.56
C ASP A 121 15.27 23.85 5.60
N LEU A 122 15.03 23.75 4.28
CA LEU A 122 15.66 24.63 3.31
C LEU A 122 14.55 25.43 2.60
N TYR A 123 14.64 26.74 2.78
CA TYR A 123 13.66 27.77 2.44
C TYR A 123 13.48 27.90 0.93
N ASP A 124 12.50 27.19 0.41
CA ASP A 124 12.06 27.21 -0.98
C ASP A 124 10.78 28.08 -1.12
N ASP A 125 10.70 28.97 -2.12
CA ASP A 125 9.58 29.92 -2.30
C ASP A 125 8.21 29.24 -2.34
N TYR A 126 8.18 27.94 -2.67
CA TYR A 126 6.98 27.12 -2.61
C TYR A 126 6.35 27.03 -1.22
N ASN A 127 7.17 26.99 -0.16
CA ASN A 127 6.69 26.99 1.23
C ASN A 127 6.08 28.35 1.63
N GLY A 128 6.47 29.42 0.94
CA GLY A 128 5.82 30.73 1.01
C GLY A 128 4.50 30.77 0.23
N ALA A 129 4.54 30.32 -1.04
CA ALA A 129 3.42 30.42 -1.96
C ALA A 129 2.19 29.60 -1.55
N ARG A 130 2.39 28.42 -0.97
CA ARG A 130 1.28 27.55 -0.53
C ARG A 130 0.37 28.20 0.53
N PRO A 131 0.88 28.55 1.73
CA PRO A 131 0.05 29.18 2.76
C PRO A 131 -0.42 30.58 2.34
N MET A 132 0.38 31.31 1.55
CA MET A 132 0.00 32.62 1.04
C MET A 132 -1.18 32.52 0.05
N GLY A 133 -1.11 31.63 -0.94
CA GLY A 133 -2.18 31.44 -1.93
C GLY A 133 -3.47 30.94 -1.31
N ALA A 134 -3.39 29.94 -0.41
CA ALA A 134 -4.55 29.44 0.33
C ALA A 134 -5.12 30.51 1.29
N GLY A 135 -4.26 31.24 1.99
CA GLY A 135 -4.67 32.32 2.90
C GLY A 135 -5.38 33.47 2.19
N VAL A 136 -4.84 33.93 1.06
CA VAL A 136 -5.48 34.97 0.23
C VAL A 136 -6.85 34.49 -0.28
N ARG A 137 -6.96 33.24 -0.74
CA ARG A 137 -8.25 32.64 -1.11
C ARG A 137 -9.25 32.69 0.05
N ASP A 138 -8.86 32.22 1.23
CA ASP A 138 -9.75 32.11 2.39
C ASP A 138 -10.19 33.49 2.91
N LEU A 139 -9.28 34.47 2.93
CA LEU A 139 -9.60 35.86 3.25
C LEU A 139 -10.57 36.47 2.23
N GLY A 140 -10.36 36.19 0.94
CA GLY A 140 -11.23 36.65 -0.15
C GLY A 140 -12.64 36.08 -0.03
N MET A 141 -12.76 34.77 0.23
CA MET A 141 -14.04 34.12 0.52
C MET A 141 -14.70 34.74 1.77
N ALA A 142 -13.98 34.88 2.88
CA ALA A 142 -14.55 35.44 4.10
C ALA A 142 -15.07 36.88 3.89
N TYR A 143 -14.32 37.74 3.19
CA TYR A 143 -14.80 39.05 2.80
C TYR A 143 -16.04 38.95 1.91
N ALA A 144 -16.01 38.12 0.86
CA ALA A 144 -17.13 37.97 -0.06
C ALA A 144 -18.41 37.55 0.67
N PHE A 145 -18.32 36.70 1.70
CA PHE A 145 -19.47 36.26 2.48
C PHE A 145 -19.92 37.27 3.55
N THR A 146 -18.99 37.91 4.26
CA THR A 146 -19.28 38.72 5.46
C THR A 146 -19.35 40.22 5.21
N GLY A 147 -18.63 40.72 4.20
CA GLY A 147 -18.36 42.14 4.01
C GLY A 147 -17.39 42.74 5.05
N ASP A 148 -16.78 41.94 5.92
CA ASP A 148 -15.87 42.43 6.95
C ASP A 148 -14.53 42.89 6.33
N ALA A 149 -14.28 44.19 6.46
CA ALA A 149 -13.09 44.87 5.93
C ALA A 149 -11.77 44.24 6.38
N ARG A 150 -11.70 43.64 7.58
CA ARG A 150 -10.46 43.06 8.12
C ARG A 150 -9.87 41.98 7.22
N TYR A 151 -10.72 41.17 6.61
CA TYR A 151 -10.27 40.12 5.69
C TYR A 151 -9.72 40.70 4.40
N ALA A 152 -10.41 41.69 3.81
CA ALA A 152 -9.95 42.36 2.59
C ALA A 152 -8.67 43.16 2.81
N ASP A 153 -8.56 43.88 3.93
CA ASP A 153 -7.37 44.65 4.28
C ASP A 153 -6.14 43.74 4.43
N LYS A 154 -6.28 42.60 5.13
CA LYS A 154 -5.19 41.62 5.25
C LYS A 154 -4.83 40.99 3.91
N LEU A 155 -5.84 40.63 3.11
CA LEU A 155 -5.62 40.10 1.76
C LEU A 155 -4.79 41.07 0.91
N ILE A 156 -5.15 42.34 0.90
CA ILE A 156 -4.45 43.38 0.14
C ILE A 156 -3.02 43.57 0.65
N GLN A 157 -2.81 43.51 1.97
CA GLN A 157 -1.46 43.54 2.55
C GLN A 157 -0.59 42.41 1.99
N LEU A 158 -1.10 41.18 1.98
CA LEU A 158 -0.37 40.01 1.47
C LEU A 158 -0.10 40.13 -0.04
N VAL A 159 -1.10 40.56 -0.82
CA VAL A 159 -0.97 40.76 -2.27
C VAL A 159 0.06 41.84 -2.60
N ARG A 160 0.08 42.95 -1.86
CA ARG A 160 1.08 44.02 -2.05
C ARG A 160 2.49 43.47 -1.86
N VAL A 161 2.72 42.74 -0.77
CA VAL A 161 4.04 42.17 -0.46
C VAL A 161 4.46 41.13 -1.49
N TRP A 162 3.54 40.24 -1.90
CA TRP A 162 3.85 39.14 -2.79
C TRP A 162 3.99 39.54 -4.27
N ALA A 163 3.18 40.48 -4.77
CA ALA A 163 3.08 40.74 -6.21
C ALA A 163 3.46 42.16 -6.63
N LEU A 164 3.25 43.16 -5.77
CA LEU A 164 3.29 44.57 -6.19
C LEU A 164 4.52 45.32 -5.71
N ASP A 165 5.03 44.98 -4.52
CA ASP A 165 6.19 45.63 -3.94
C ASP A 165 7.42 45.42 -4.84
N PRO A 166 8.15 46.49 -5.21
CA PRO A 166 9.27 46.36 -6.13
C PRO A 166 10.47 45.60 -5.54
N THR A 167 10.55 45.50 -4.21
CA THR A 167 11.64 44.86 -3.46
C THR A 167 11.31 43.43 -3.05
N THR A 168 10.08 43.16 -2.62
CA THR A 168 9.66 41.81 -2.15
C THR A 168 8.79 41.06 -3.15
N GLY A 169 8.20 41.76 -4.12
CA GLY A 169 7.22 41.21 -5.04
C GLY A 169 7.85 40.26 -6.06
N MET A 170 7.26 39.07 -6.18
CA MET A 170 7.56 38.07 -7.18
C MET A 170 7.38 38.66 -8.59
N LYS A 171 8.40 38.58 -9.42
CA LYS A 171 8.27 38.86 -10.85
C LYS A 171 7.47 37.73 -11.50
N PRO A 172 6.54 38.03 -12.42
CA PRO A 172 5.67 37.03 -13.05
C PRO A 172 6.40 36.17 -14.10
N ARG A 173 7.50 35.51 -13.72
CA ARG A 173 8.36 34.67 -14.56
C ARG A 173 8.87 33.45 -13.79
N PHE A 174 9.32 32.43 -14.52
CA PHE A 174 9.75 31.15 -13.96
C PHE A 174 11.26 30.99 -14.08
N SER A 175 11.90 30.43 -13.05
CA SER A 175 13.34 30.11 -13.04
C SER A 175 13.64 28.73 -13.64
N ASN A 176 12.79 27.73 -13.36
CA ASN A 176 12.98 26.35 -13.80
C ASN A 176 11.62 25.61 -13.92
N ASN A 177 11.65 24.33 -14.34
CA ASN A 177 10.43 23.52 -14.46
C ASN A 177 9.72 23.34 -13.11
N GLN A 178 10.47 23.11 -12.03
CA GLN A 178 9.89 22.88 -10.72
C GLN A 178 9.11 24.11 -10.20
N SER A 179 9.63 25.30 -10.47
CA SER A 179 8.97 26.58 -10.20
C SER A 179 7.65 26.73 -10.97
N ARG A 180 7.58 26.21 -12.21
CA ARG A 180 6.35 26.28 -13.02
C ARG A 180 5.21 25.51 -12.37
N ILE A 181 5.41 24.24 -12.03
CA ILE A 181 4.34 23.41 -11.44
C ILE A 181 3.91 23.94 -10.08
N SER A 182 4.86 24.41 -9.26
CA SER A 182 4.60 25.04 -7.97
C SER A 182 3.73 26.30 -8.09
N LEU A 183 4.02 27.16 -9.07
CA LEU A 183 3.25 28.39 -9.31
C LEU A 183 1.89 28.12 -9.96
N PHE A 184 1.84 27.26 -10.97
CA PHE A 184 0.59 26.92 -11.66
C PHE A 184 -0.44 26.27 -10.74
N SER A 185 0.01 25.61 -9.68
CA SER A 185 -0.88 24.98 -8.71
C SER A 185 -1.29 25.91 -7.57
N THR A 186 -0.41 26.77 -7.08
CA THR A 186 -0.69 27.66 -5.92
C THR A 186 -1.31 29.01 -6.29
N MET A 187 -0.89 29.63 -7.39
CA MET A 187 -1.32 30.97 -7.79
C MET A 187 -2.81 31.10 -8.17
N PRO A 188 -3.46 30.06 -8.73
CA PRO A 188 -4.90 30.10 -8.94
C PRO A 188 -5.72 30.45 -7.68
N GLY A 189 -5.33 29.95 -6.51
CA GLY A 189 -6.00 30.27 -5.24
C GLY A 189 -5.86 31.74 -4.86
N LEU A 190 -4.65 32.31 -5.02
CA LEU A 190 -4.40 33.73 -4.79
C LEU A 190 -5.27 34.61 -5.67
N ILE A 191 -5.24 34.34 -6.98
CA ILE A 191 -6.00 35.13 -7.97
C ILE A 191 -7.51 35.03 -7.68
N TYR A 192 -7.99 33.85 -7.30
CA TYR A 192 -9.39 33.65 -6.92
C TYR A 192 -9.79 34.41 -5.65
N GLY A 193 -8.95 34.43 -4.61
CA GLY A 193 -9.21 35.26 -3.42
C GLY A 193 -9.31 36.75 -3.75
N VAL A 194 -8.42 37.22 -4.64
CA VAL A 194 -8.44 38.59 -5.14
C VAL A 194 -9.72 38.90 -5.93
N ASP A 195 -10.15 38.00 -6.81
CA ASP A 195 -11.38 38.12 -7.60
C ASP A 195 -12.62 38.34 -6.69
N LEU A 196 -12.69 37.57 -5.61
CA LEU A 196 -13.76 37.65 -4.62
C LEU A 196 -13.78 38.98 -3.84
N ALA A 197 -12.62 39.58 -3.61
CA ALA A 197 -12.48 40.86 -2.91
C ALA A 197 -12.31 42.07 -3.84
N TRP A 198 -12.40 41.88 -5.16
CA TRP A 198 -12.05 42.90 -6.16
C TRP A 198 -12.83 44.19 -6.00
N ASN A 199 -14.10 44.10 -5.60
CA ASN A 199 -14.99 45.24 -5.43
C ASN A 199 -14.89 45.91 -4.05
N TYR A 200 -13.94 45.51 -3.20
CA TYR A 200 -13.72 46.15 -1.90
C TYR A 200 -13.37 47.64 -2.08
N PRO A 201 -14.11 48.57 -1.45
CA PRO A 201 -13.89 50.01 -1.61
C PRO A 201 -12.51 50.49 -1.11
N GLY A 202 -11.92 49.80 -0.13
CA GLY A 202 -10.61 50.15 0.43
C GLY A 202 -9.42 49.79 -0.46
N TRP A 203 -9.64 49.08 -1.58
CA TRP A 203 -8.56 48.72 -2.49
C TRP A 203 -8.30 49.81 -3.54
N THR A 204 -7.11 50.40 -3.50
CA THR A 204 -6.73 51.49 -4.39
C THR A 204 -6.77 51.08 -5.87
N GLN A 205 -7.20 52.01 -6.72
CA GLN A 205 -7.24 51.77 -8.17
C GLN A 205 -5.85 51.48 -8.77
N ALA A 206 -4.80 52.10 -8.22
CA ALA A 206 -3.42 51.87 -8.65
C ALA A 206 -2.99 50.42 -8.39
N ASP A 207 -3.26 49.89 -7.20
CA ASP A 207 -2.95 48.49 -6.87
C ASP A 207 -3.74 47.53 -7.76
N LYS A 208 -5.03 47.80 -8.02
CA LYS A 208 -5.84 46.99 -8.92
C LYS A 208 -5.25 46.93 -10.33
N VAL A 209 -4.87 48.08 -10.88
CA VAL A 209 -4.24 48.14 -12.22
C VAL A 209 -2.91 47.38 -12.23
N ALA A 210 -2.07 47.57 -11.21
CA ALA A 210 -0.77 46.90 -11.10
C ALA A 210 -0.93 45.38 -10.95
N PHE A 211 -1.85 44.92 -10.11
CA PHE A 211 -2.11 43.50 -9.91
C PHE A 211 -2.70 42.84 -11.16
N LYS A 212 -3.65 43.49 -11.82
CA LYS A 212 -4.21 43.00 -13.09
C LYS A 212 -3.12 42.86 -14.16
N ALA A 213 -2.25 43.85 -14.29
CA ALA A 213 -1.11 43.79 -15.20
C ALA A 213 -0.14 42.65 -14.83
N TRP A 214 0.13 42.47 -13.54
CA TRP A 214 0.97 41.37 -13.04
C TRP A 214 0.41 39.99 -13.43
N VAL A 215 -0.90 39.76 -13.23
CA VAL A 215 -1.56 38.49 -13.62
C VAL A 215 -1.52 38.32 -15.15
N GLN A 216 -1.77 39.38 -15.91
CA GLN A 216 -1.77 39.32 -17.38
C GLN A 216 -0.38 38.95 -17.93
N THR A 217 0.67 39.63 -17.46
CA THR A 217 2.06 39.27 -17.83
C THR A 217 2.39 37.84 -17.44
N PHE A 218 1.90 37.37 -16.29
CA PHE A 218 2.14 36.01 -15.85
C PHE A 218 1.45 34.97 -16.75
N GLY A 219 0.19 35.24 -17.12
CA GLY A 219 -0.57 34.45 -18.08
C GLY A 219 0.11 34.37 -19.45
N GLU A 220 0.60 35.50 -19.96
CA GLU A 220 1.34 35.56 -21.23
C GLU A 220 2.64 34.74 -21.16
N ASN A 221 3.40 34.88 -20.08
CA ASN A 221 4.61 34.08 -19.87
C ASN A 221 4.28 32.59 -19.77
N ALA A 222 3.21 32.20 -19.06
CA ALA A 222 2.77 30.81 -18.97
C ALA A 222 2.36 30.23 -20.33
N LYS A 223 1.64 31.01 -21.14
CA LYS A 223 1.17 30.65 -22.48
C LYS A 223 2.32 30.39 -23.46
N ALA A 224 3.45 31.08 -23.30
CA ALA A 224 4.59 31.00 -24.21
C ALA A 224 5.40 29.69 -24.11
N PHE A 225 5.17 28.85 -23.09
CA PHE A 225 5.93 27.61 -22.91
C PHE A 225 5.43 26.44 -23.76
N SER A 226 6.34 25.53 -24.11
CA SER A 226 6.00 24.28 -24.79
C SER A 226 5.07 23.42 -23.93
N PRO A 227 4.06 22.76 -24.53
CA PRO A 227 3.18 21.84 -23.81
C PRO A 227 3.96 20.66 -23.22
N ALA A 228 3.47 20.15 -22.09
CA ALA A 228 3.88 18.85 -21.54
C ALA A 228 2.76 17.82 -21.73
N ASN A 229 3.05 16.53 -21.55
CA ASN A 229 2.04 15.47 -21.67
C ASN A 229 1.51 14.98 -20.31
N ASN A 230 1.76 15.70 -19.22
CA ASN A 230 1.48 15.26 -17.87
C ASN A 230 0.78 16.36 -17.05
N ASN A 231 0.71 16.21 -15.73
CA ASN A 231 0.12 17.15 -14.78
C ASN A 231 0.61 18.59 -14.92
N PHE A 232 1.82 18.84 -15.45
CA PHE A 232 2.33 20.19 -15.71
C PHE A 232 1.45 20.97 -16.69
N GLU A 233 1.00 20.31 -17.74
CA GLU A 233 0.13 20.90 -18.75
C GLU A 233 -1.27 21.12 -18.19
N ASN A 234 -1.79 20.16 -17.42
CA ASN A 234 -3.10 20.30 -16.78
C ASN A 234 -3.12 21.52 -15.84
N TRP A 235 -2.10 21.69 -15.00
CA TRP A 235 -1.97 22.84 -14.09
C TRP A 235 -1.72 24.15 -14.83
N ARG A 236 -0.93 24.14 -15.90
CA ARG A 236 -0.78 25.32 -16.76
C ARG A 236 -2.13 25.77 -17.31
N ASN A 237 -2.95 24.85 -17.80
CA ASN A 237 -4.26 25.17 -18.37
C ASN A 237 -5.24 25.65 -17.29
N ALA A 238 -5.20 25.08 -16.08
CA ALA A 238 -5.92 25.62 -14.93
C ALA A 238 -5.52 27.07 -14.64
N PHE A 239 -4.21 27.35 -14.57
CA PHE A 239 -3.70 28.71 -14.36
C PHE A 239 -4.10 29.68 -15.46
N LEU A 240 -3.95 29.31 -16.73
CA LEU A 240 -4.34 30.15 -17.88
C LEU A 240 -5.83 30.48 -17.85
N SER A 241 -6.68 29.51 -17.51
CA SER A 241 -8.13 29.74 -17.38
C SER A 241 -8.44 30.77 -16.29
N VAL A 242 -7.83 30.63 -15.11
CA VAL A 242 -8.02 31.53 -13.98
C VAL A 242 -7.47 32.94 -14.27
N ALA A 243 -6.28 33.04 -14.86
CA ALA A 243 -5.69 34.32 -15.25
C ALA A 243 -6.51 35.03 -16.33
N GLY A 244 -7.00 34.29 -17.33
CA GLY A 244 -7.86 34.82 -18.39
C GLY A 244 -9.20 35.30 -17.86
N ALA A 245 -9.86 34.51 -17.01
CA ALA A 245 -11.13 34.88 -16.38
C ALA A 245 -11.01 36.13 -15.50
N PHE A 246 -9.94 36.22 -14.70
CA PHE A 246 -9.67 37.39 -13.86
C PHE A 246 -9.38 38.65 -14.68
N THR A 247 -8.53 38.54 -15.70
CA THR A 247 -8.11 39.70 -16.49
C THR A 247 -9.14 40.11 -17.54
N GLY A 248 -10.04 39.21 -17.92
CA GLY A 248 -10.89 39.33 -19.11
C GLY A 248 -10.12 39.12 -20.41
N ASP A 249 -8.95 38.48 -20.37
CA ASP A 249 -8.17 38.17 -21.57
C ASP A 249 -8.69 36.89 -22.23
N GLN A 250 -9.48 37.09 -23.28
CA GLN A 250 -10.04 36.00 -24.09
C GLN A 250 -8.96 35.12 -24.73
N THR A 251 -7.78 35.67 -25.02
CA THR A 251 -6.68 34.91 -25.62
C THR A 251 -6.13 33.86 -24.65
N LEU A 252 -6.11 34.17 -23.35
CA LEU A 252 -5.70 33.21 -22.32
C LEU A 252 -6.77 32.13 -22.11
N LEU A 253 -8.05 32.51 -22.10
CA LEU A 253 -9.18 31.59 -22.00
C LEU A 253 -9.22 30.60 -23.17
N ASP A 254 -9.14 31.12 -24.39
CA ASP A 254 -9.16 30.30 -25.61
C ASP A 254 -7.98 29.33 -25.62
N ALA A 255 -6.78 29.81 -25.26
CA ALA A 255 -5.60 28.96 -25.14
C ALA A 255 -5.80 27.85 -24.08
N ALA A 256 -6.31 28.18 -22.89
CA ALA A 256 -6.55 27.22 -21.83
C ALA A 256 -7.52 26.10 -22.28
N PHE A 257 -8.66 26.48 -22.86
CA PHE A 257 -9.70 25.54 -23.26
C PHE A 257 -9.30 24.72 -24.48
N GLN A 258 -8.58 25.32 -25.44
CA GLN A 258 -8.05 24.58 -26.58
C GLN A 258 -6.96 23.59 -26.16
N ASN A 259 -6.03 24.01 -25.29
CA ASN A 259 -4.98 23.13 -24.77
C ASN A 259 -5.57 21.96 -23.97
N PHE A 260 -6.60 22.20 -23.15
CA PHE A 260 -7.33 21.14 -22.45
C PHE A 260 -7.86 20.07 -23.42
N ARG A 261 -8.53 20.49 -24.51
CA ARG A 261 -9.06 19.57 -25.52
C ARG A 261 -7.96 18.80 -26.24
N ASN A 262 -6.85 19.48 -26.56
CA ASN A 262 -5.70 18.88 -27.26
C ASN A 262 -4.93 17.89 -26.38
N ALA A 263 -4.91 18.09 -25.06
CA ALA A 263 -4.21 17.23 -24.12
C ALA A 263 -4.90 15.88 -23.91
N ILE A 264 -6.23 15.84 -23.95
CA ILE A 264 -7.03 14.64 -23.62
C ILE A 264 -6.57 13.35 -24.35
N PRO A 265 -6.38 13.34 -25.68
CA PRO A 265 -5.95 12.12 -26.38
C PRO A 265 -4.65 11.49 -25.86
N GLY A 266 -3.70 12.32 -25.40
CA GLY A 266 -2.41 11.88 -24.88
C GLY A 266 -2.35 11.71 -23.36
N HIS A 267 -3.24 12.38 -22.63
CA HIS A 267 -3.28 12.36 -21.16
C HIS A 267 -4.16 11.24 -20.60
N ILE A 268 -5.20 10.83 -21.34
CA ILE A 268 -6.18 9.83 -20.90
C ILE A 268 -6.09 8.61 -21.81
N ALA A 269 -5.89 7.43 -21.23
CA ALA A 269 -5.92 6.16 -21.95
C ALA A 269 -7.35 5.76 -22.31
N ASN A 270 -7.52 4.76 -23.20
CA ASN A 270 -8.85 4.32 -23.63
C ASN A 270 -9.71 3.74 -22.49
N ASP A 271 -9.08 3.32 -21.39
CA ASP A 271 -9.75 2.82 -20.20
C ASP A 271 -9.95 3.90 -19.12
N GLY A 272 -9.49 5.13 -19.35
CA GLY A 272 -9.60 6.24 -18.40
C GLY A 272 -8.36 6.47 -17.52
N ARG A 273 -7.33 5.62 -17.57
CA ARG A 273 -6.08 5.90 -16.84
C ARG A 273 -5.47 7.24 -17.26
N MET A 274 -4.94 7.99 -16.29
CA MET A 274 -4.08 9.13 -16.55
C MET A 274 -2.71 8.62 -17.02
N SER A 275 -2.47 8.60 -18.34
CA SER A 275 -1.37 7.89 -19.02
C SER A 275 0.03 8.17 -18.48
N TRP A 276 0.25 9.35 -17.91
CA TRP A 276 1.56 9.82 -17.44
C TRP A 276 1.68 9.88 -15.92
N GLU A 277 0.62 9.48 -15.21
CA GLU A 277 0.53 9.58 -13.76
C GLU A 277 0.28 8.24 -13.07
N TYR A 278 -0.40 7.29 -13.72
CA TYR A 278 -0.92 6.08 -13.07
C TYR A 278 0.15 5.14 -12.47
N ASP A 279 1.38 5.14 -12.96
CA ASP A 279 2.47 4.25 -12.51
C ASP A 279 3.57 4.98 -11.72
N ARG A 280 3.32 6.24 -11.33
CA ARG A 280 4.30 7.03 -10.57
C ARG A 280 4.56 6.37 -9.22
N THR A 281 5.83 6.14 -8.90
CA THR A 281 6.26 5.46 -7.65
C THR A 281 6.77 6.42 -6.57
N ASN A 282 7.06 7.67 -6.93
CA ASN A 282 7.55 8.70 -6.01
C ASN A 282 6.44 9.12 -5.04
N GLY A 283 6.78 9.41 -3.77
CA GLY A 283 5.99 10.13 -2.77
C GLY A 283 4.47 9.90 -2.80
N TRP A 284 3.78 10.58 -3.72
CA TRP A 284 2.32 10.54 -3.87
C TRP A 284 1.74 9.30 -4.56
N GLY A 285 2.58 8.49 -5.20
CA GLY A 285 2.14 7.32 -5.94
C GLY A 285 1.25 7.66 -7.15
N GLY A 286 0.91 6.64 -7.94
CA GLY A 286 0.17 6.86 -9.17
C GLY A 286 -1.25 7.37 -8.95
N LEU A 287 -1.91 6.91 -7.90
CA LEU A 287 -3.25 7.36 -7.53
C LEU A 287 -3.28 8.84 -7.09
N GLY A 288 -2.28 9.29 -6.33
CA GLY A 288 -2.15 10.69 -5.91
C GLY A 288 -1.83 11.64 -7.07
N TYR A 289 -0.89 11.28 -7.94
CA TYR A 289 -0.57 12.11 -9.12
C TYR A 289 -1.72 12.18 -10.13
N SER A 290 -2.48 11.08 -10.26
CA SER A 290 -3.64 11.05 -11.16
C SER A 290 -4.77 11.96 -10.67
N THR A 291 -5.08 11.93 -9.37
CA THR A 291 -6.07 12.83 -8.76
C THR A 291 -5.59 14.29 -8.78
N TYR A 292 -4.29 14.54 -8.58
CA TYR A 292 -3.69 15.86 -8.71
C TYR A 292 -3.85 16.43 -10.14
N ALA A 293 -3.65 15.62 -11.18
CA ALA A 293 -3.86 16.01 -12.55
C ALA A 293 -5.35 16.29 -12.87
N MET A 294 -6.26 15.40 -12.46
CA MET A 294 -7.70 15.58 -12.65
C MET A 294 -8.25 16.81 -11.92
N HIS A 295 -7.63 17.21 -10.81
CA HIS A 295 -8.01 18.43 -10.10
C HIS A 295 -7.74 19.69 -10.93
N ALA A 296 -6.56 19.80 -11.55
CA ALA A 296 -6.27 20.91 -12.45
C ALA A 296 -7.26 20.95 -13.64
N MET A 297 -7.58 19.78 -14.20
CA MET A 297 -8.58 19.65 -15.26
C MET A 297 -9.96 20.13 -14.80
N THR A 298 -10.37 19.80 -13.57
CA THR A 298 -11.65 20.21 -12.99
C THR A 298 -11.72 21.73 -12.80
N ILE A 299 -10.64 22.38 -12.33
CA ILE A 299 -10.56 23.85 -12.24
C ILE A 299 -10.77 24.50 -13.61
N ALA A 300 -10.07 24.02 -14.63
CA ALA A 300 -10.21 24.56 -15.99
C ALA A 300 -11.64 24.35 -16.54
N ALA A 301 -12.28 23.22 -16.22
CA ALA A 301 -13.65 22.93 -16.63
C ALA A 301 -14.69 23.82 -15.92
N GLU A 302 -14.51 24.13 -14.64
CA GLU A 302 -15.39 25.06 -13.91
C GLU A 302 -15.25 26.50 -14.42
N VAL A 303 -14.03 26.96 -14.66
CA VAL A 303 -13.83 28.27 -15.30
C VAL A 303 -14.47 28.26 -16.70
N ALA A 304 -14.27 27.22 -17.50
CA ALA A 304 -14.89 27.11 -18.82
C ALA A 304 -16.41 27.22 -18.79
N ARG A 305 -17.07 26.59 -17.82
CA ARG A 305 -18.52 26.66 -17.64
C ARG A 305 -19.00 28.09 -17.44
N HIS A 306 -18.32 28.87 -16.60
CA HIS A 306 -18.65 30.28 -16.37
C HIS A 306 -18.52 31.15 -17.61
N HIS A 307 -17.74 30.68 -18.57
CA HIS A 307 -17.48 31.34 -19.85
C HIS A 307 -18.20 30.64 -21.01
N GLY A 308 -19.25 29.85 -20.72
CA GLY A 308 -20.14 29.26 -21.72
C GLY A 308 -19.56 28.06 -22.48
N VAL A 309 -18.51 27.44 -21.96
CA VAL A 309 -17.81 26.32 -22.59
C VAL A 309 -17.95 25.06 -21.73
N ASP A 310 -18.52 24.00 -22.31
CA ASP A 310 -18.61 22.69 -21.65
C ASP A 310 -17.35 21.86 -21.91
N LEU A 311 -16.48 21.80 -20.90
CA LEU A 311 -15.31 20.90 -20.89
C LEU A 311 -15.55 19.62 -20.08
N TYR A 312 -16.59 19.59 -19.25
CA TYR A 312 -16.94 18.40 -18.48
C TYR A 312 -17.37 17.27 -19.43
N ASN A 313 -18.30 17.57 -20.34
CA ASN A 313 -18.83 16.59 -21.29
C ASN A 313 -18.04 16.53 -22.61
N TYR A 314 -16.90 17.22 -22.70
CA TYR A 314 -16.05 17.10 -23.89
C TYR A 314 -15.35 15.74 -23.92
N THR A 315 -15.42 15.09 -25.07
CA THR A 315 -14.71 13.84 -25.36
C THR A 315 -13.92 13.94 -26.66
N SER A 316 -12.73 13.31 -26.71
CA SER A 316 -12.01 13.07 -27.96
C SER A 316 -12.31 11.66 -28.52
N ASP A 317 -11.60 11.26 -29.58
CA ASP A 317 -11.66 9.91 -30.14
C ASP A 317 -11.51 8.83 -29.05
N GLY A 318 -12.34 7.78 -29.13
CA GLY A 318 -12.38 6.70 -28.14
C GLY A 318 -13.07 7.06 -26.83
N ASN A 319 -13.93 8.09 -26.80
CA ASN A 319 -14.68 8.57 -25.61
C ASN A 319 -13.79 9.05 -24.45
N LYS A 320 -12.52 9.38 -24.74
CA LYS A 320 -11.61 9.93 -23.73
C LYS A 320 -12.08 11.31 -23.29
N GLY A 321 -12.17 11.53 -21.99
CA GLY A 321 -12.61 12.80 -21.42
C GLY A 321 -12.52 12.78 -19.90
N LEU A 322 -12.80 13.91 -19.24
CA LEU A 322 -12.69 14.04 -17.79
C LEU A 322 -13.56 13.01 -17.05
N LYS A 323 -14.78 12.74 -17.55
CA LYS A 323 -15.66 11.71 -16.97
C LYS A 323 -15.02 10.32 -17.01
N LEU A 324 -14.47 9.91 -18.15
CA LEU A 324 -13.85 8.58 -18.28
C LEU A 324 -12.70 8.40 -17.29
N ALA A 325 -11.90 9.45 -17.06
CA ALA A 325 -10.87 9.41 -16.03
C ALA A 325 -11.48 9.26 -14.63
N LEU A 326 -12.46 10.10 -14.26
CA LEU A 326 -13.12 10.00 -12.95
C LEU A 326 -13.79 8.64 -12.72
N ASP A 327 -14.41 8.06 -13.75
CA ASP A 327 -14.99 6.71 -13.72
C ASP A 327 -13.93 5.65 -13.41
N TYR A 328 -12.76 5.73 -14.05
CA TYR A 328 -11.67 4.79 -13.82
C TYR A 328 -11.15 4.85 -12.37
N TYR A 329 -11.03 6.04 -11.79
CA TYR A 329 -10.42 6.21 -10.47
C TYR A 329 -11.40 6.04 -9.30
N ALA A 330 -12.71 6.17 -9.50
CA ALA A 330 -13.71 6.10 -8.43
C ALA A 330 -13.64 4.79 -7.61
N PRO A 331 -13.56 3.58 -8.20
CA PRO A 331 -13.49 2.33 -7.43
C PRO A 331 -12.25 2.23 -6.54
N TYR A 332 -11.11 2.74 -7.01
CA TYR A 332 -9.86 2.74 -6.25
C TYR A 332 -9.83 3.81 -5.17
N LEU A 333 -10.62 4.87 -5.29
CA LEU A 333 -10.79 5.82 -4.21
C LEU A 333 -11.79 5.31 -3.16
N ILE A 334 -12.78 4.51 -3.55
CA ILE A 334 -13.66 3.83 -2.60
C ILE A 334 -12.89 2.75 -1.83
N ASN A 335 -12.07 1.95 -2.53
CA ASN A 335 -11.21 0.94 -1.93
C ASN A 335 -9.77 1.03 -2.46
N PRO A 336 -8.91 1.85 -1.82
CA PRO A 336 -7.52 2.02 -2.25
C PRO A 336 -6.64 0.78 -2.21
N ALA A 337 -7.04 -0.27 -1.48
CA ALA A 337 -6.31 -1.55 -1.47
C ALA A 337 -6.39 -2.27 -2.83
N LEU A 338 -7.35 -1.90 -3.69
CA LEU A 338 -7.49 -2.44 -5.04
C LEU A 338 -6.56 -1.80 -6.07
N TRP A 339 -5.76 -0.80 -5.69
CA TRP A 339 -4.90 -0.08 -6.63
C TRP A 339 -3.77 -0.99 -7.17
N PRO A 340 -3.73 -1.32 -8.48
CA PRO A 340 -2.86 -2.38 -8.99
C PRO A 340 -1.43 -1.93 -9.31
N TYR A 341 -1.11 -0.64 -9.18
CA TYR A 341 0.18 -0.05 -9.60
C TYR A 341 1.09 0.36 -8.42
N GLY A 342 0.92 -0.25 -7.24
CA GLY A 342 1.78 0.01 -6.07
C GLY A 342 1.02 0.66 -4.90
N LYS A 343 1.74 1.33 -3.99
CA LYS A 343 1.20 1.70 -2.67
C LYS A 343 -0.06 2.58 -2.74
N GLY A 344 -1.21 1.98 -2.43
CA GLY A 344 -2.46 2.64 -2.08
C GLY A 344 -2.39 3.35 -0.72
N THR A 345 -3.23 4.36 -0.54
CA THR A 345 -3.44 5.26 0.64
C THR A 345 -2.29 6.07 1.20
N GLN A 346 -1.01 5.66 1.12
CA GLN A 346 0.09 6.33 1.86
C GLN A 346 0.31 7.81 1.50
N ALA A 347 -0.34 8.32 0.45
CA ALA A 347 -0.32 9.71 0.05
C ALA A 347 -1.70 10.36 -0.16
N LEU A 348 -2.79 9.62 0.03
CA LEU A 348 -4.13 10.20 -0.02
C LEU A 348 -4.49 10.69 1.37
N ASP A 349 -4.13 11.93 1.69
CA ASP A 349 -4.80 12.66 2.76
C ASP A 349 -6.05 13.38 2.21
N ALA A 350 -6.90 13.89 3.11
CA ALA A 350 -8.12 14.61 2.74
C ALA A 350 -7.88 15.89 1.89
N SER A 351 -6.62 16.31 1.67
CA SER A 351 -6.27 17.48 0.85
C SER A 351 -6.11 17.15 -0.64
N HIS A 352 -5.99 15.87 -1.01
CA HIS A 352 -5.77 15.44 -2.40
C HIS A 352 -7.08 15.11 -3.11
N GLY A 353 -7.59 16.08 -3.88
CA GLY A 353 -8.48 15.83 -5.02
C GLY A 353 -9.88 15.28 -4.72
N MET A 354 -10.24 14.90 -3.49
CA MET A 354 -11.56 14.29 -3.22
C MET A 354 -12.73 15.25 -3.48
N GLY A 355 -12.51 16.56 -3.31
CA GLY A 355 -13.49 17.59 -3.64
C GLY A 355 -13.88 17.62 -5.12
N ILE A 356 -13.05 17.08 -6.02
CA ILE A 356 -13.39 16.99 -7.45
C ILE A 356 -14.55 16.02 -7.70
N TYR A 357 -14.76 15.03 -6.83
CA TYR A 357 -15.89 14.10 -6.93
C TYR A 357 -17.19 14.71 -6.42
N GLU A 358 -17.13 15.70 -5.53
CA GLU A 358 -18.29 16.52 -5.18
C GLU A 358 -18.76 17.33 -6.40
N LEU A 359 -17.82 17.93 -7.14
CA LEU A 359 -18.10 18.61 -8.40
C LEU A 359 -18.56 17.64 -9.49
N ALA A 360 -17.88 16.52 -9.68
CA ALA A 360 -18.27 15.51 -10.64
C ALA A 360 -19.70 15.02 -10.38
N TYR A 361 -20.04 14.75 -9.11
CA TYR A 361 -21.40 14.38 -8.73
C TYR A 361 -22.41 15.48 -9.07
N SER A 362 -22.05 16.75 -8.91
CA SER A 362 -22.94 17.86 -9.33
C SER A 362 -23.24 17.91 -10.82
N VAL A 363 -22.32 17.41 -11.65
CA VAL A 363 -22.45 17.41 -13.10
C VAL A 363 -23.22 16.18 -13.58
N TRP A 364 -22.86 15.00 -13.06
CA TRP A 364 -23.32 13.71 -13.61
C TRP A 364 -24.23 12.91 -12.68
N GLN A 365 -24.34 13.27 -11.40
CA GLN A 365 -25.12 12.55 -10.38
C GLN A 365 -24.80 11.06 -10.27
N ASP A 366 -23.56 10.67 -10.59
CA ASP A 366 -23.11 9.28 -10.58
C ASP A 366 -23.02 8.74 -9.13
N PRO A 367 -23.69 7.63 -8.79
CA PRO A 367 -23.70 7.10 -7.43
C PRO A 367 -22.31 6.71 -6.93
N ASP A 368 -21.39 6.31 -7.79
CA ASP A 368 -20.02 5.99 -7.38
C ASP A 368 -19.25 7.25 -6.98
N TYR A 369 -19.51 8.40 -7.60
CA TYR A 369 -18.93 9.67 -7.16
C TYR A 369 -19.46 10.08 -5.78
N LEU A 370 -20.76 9.85 -5.52
CA LEU A 370 -21.32 10.07 -4.18
C LEU A 370 -20.69 9.13 -3.15
N ARG A 371 -20.44 7.86 -3.50
CA ARG A 371 -19.72 6.93 -2.63
C ARG A 371 -18.29 7.39 -2.34
N VAL A 372 -17.58 7.93 -3.34
CA VAL A 372 -16.27 8.55 -3.14
C VAL A 372 -16.37 9.72 -2.16
N VAL A 373 -17.34 10.62 -2.34
CA VAL A 373 -17.59 11.74 -1.41
C VAL A 373 -17.93 11.25 0.00
N ASN A 374 -18.71 10.18 0.14
CA ASN A 374 -19.08 9.61 1.43
C ASN A 374 -17.90 8.93 2.14
N GLN A 375 -17.05 8.23 1.38
CA GLN A 375 -15.89 7.50 1.91
C GLN A 375 -14.88 8.45 2.57
N TRP A 376 -14.59 9.56 1.91
CA TRP A 376 -13.56 10.51 2.36
C TRP A 376 -14.13 11.68 3.17
N GLY A 377 -15.46 11.72 3.31
CA GLY A 377 -16.19 12.87 3.78
C GLY A 377 -16.14 14.01 2.77
N ARG A 378 -17.01 15.01 2.98
CA ARG A 378 -16.83 16.28 2.28
C ARG A 378 -15.59 16.97 2.83
N PRO A 379 -14.60 17.32 1.99
CA PRO A 379 -13.48 18.12 2.44
C PRO A 379 -14.01 19.53 2.76
N MET A 380 -14.49 19.69 4.00
CA MET A 380 -14.74 21.00 4.59
C MET A 380 -13.40 21.64 5.01
N GLY A 381 -12.28 20.91 4.92
CA GLY A 381 -10.91 21.32 5.25
C GLY A 381 -10.01 21.62 4.03
N MET A 382 -8.77 22.04 4.33
CA MET A 382 -7.81 22.67 3.41
C MET A 382 -7.50 21.85 2.16
N ASN A 383 -8.13 22.22 1.06
CA ASN A 383 -7.47 22.10 -0.23
C ASN A 383 -6.53 23.31 -0.37
N ILE A 384 -5.23 23.13 -0.62
CA ILE A 384 -4.29 24.27 -0.79
C ILE A 384 -4.39 24.92 -2.19
N TRP A 385 -5.21 24.35 -3.07
CA TRP A 385 -5.37 24.76 -4.46
C TRP A 385 -6.60 25.69 -4.65
N ALA A 386 -7.02 25.96 -5.89
CA ALA A 386 -8.05 26.98 -6.16
C ALA A 386 -9.45 26.69 -5.58
N LEU A 387 -9.87 25.41 -5.55
CA LEU A 387 -11.27 25.06 -5.29
C LEU A 387 -11.78 25.38 -3.87
N GLY A 388 -10.88 25.51 -2.88
CA GLY A 388 -11.25 25.79 -1.49
C GLY A 388 -12.27 24.79 -0.93
N VAL A 389 -13.22 25.29 -0.14
CA VAL A 389 -14.38 24.50 0.31
C VAL A 389 -15.38 24.39 -0.85
N VAL A 390 -15.37 23.25 -1.54
CA VAL A 390 -16.11 23.02 -2.80
C VAL A 390 -17.60 23.38 -2.70
N THR A 391 -18.24 23.01 -1.59
CA THR A 391 -19.64 23.36 -1.30
C THR A 391 -19.91 24.88 -1.29
N LEU A 392 -18.93 25.73 -0.98
CA LEU A 392 -19.11 27.19 -1.01
C LEU A 392 -18.72 27.82 -2.34
N THR A 393 -18.06 27.07 -3.21
CA THR A 393 -17.53 27.58 -4.47
C THR A 393 -18.32 27.09 -5.68
N HIS A 394 -19.24 26.12 -5.57
CA HIS A 394 -19.92 25.57 -6.75
C HIS A 394 -21.36 25.05 -6.52
N ALA A 395 -21.94 25.26 -5.33
CA ALA A 395 -23.13 24.52 -4.87
C ALA A 395 -24.51 25.12 -5.22
N ASN A 396 -24.60 26.16 -6.05
CA ASN A 396 -25.91 26.50 -6.66
C ASN A 396 -26.38 25.42 -7.65
N ARG A 397 -25.50 24.48 -8.03
CA ARG A 397 -25.75 23.43 -9.02
C ARG A 397 -26.38 22.17 -8.44
N PHE A 398 -26.42 22.01 -7.10
CA PHE A 398 -26.87 20.75 -6.50
C PHE A 398 -27.24 20.91 -5.01
N ASP A 399 -28.36 20.31 -4.59
CA ASP A 399 -28.64 20.09 -3.16
C ASP A 399 -28.03 18.77 -2.74
N LEU A 400 -26.81 18.85 -2.23
CA LEU A 400 -26.09 17.68 -1.80
C LEU A 400 -26.55 17.38 -0.37
N SER A 401 -27.74 16.77 -0.23
CA SER A 401 -28.10 16.05 0.99
C SER A 401 -27.20 14.82 1.08
N VAL A 402 -25.92 14.99 1.43
CA VAL A 402 -25.22 13.88 2.07
C VAL A 402 -25.99 13.67 3.35
N GLY A 403 -26.67 12.53 3.43
CA GLY A 403 -27.19 12.03 4.69
C GLY A 403 -26.02 11.69 5.59
N VAL A 404 -25.26 12.72 6.01
CA VAL A 404 -24.25 12.56 7.03
C VAL A 404 -25.01 12.22 8.30
N THR A 405 -24.92 10.97 8.66
CA THR A 405 -25.74 10.36 9.70
C THR A 405 -24.86 10.16 10.91
N ALA A 406 -25.39 10.54 12.09
CA ALA A 406 -24.78 10.15 13.35
C ALA A 406 -24.66 8.62 13.39
N PRO A 407 -23.70 8.08 14.14
CA PRO A 407 -23.52 6.64 14.22
C PRO A 407 -24.79 5.98 14.75
N SER A 408 -25.12 4.83 14.18
CA SER A 408 -26.19 3.95 14.64
C SER A 408 -25.67 2.52 14.67
N ILE A 409 -26.20 1.72 15.59
CA ILE A 409 -25.82 0.30 15.69
C ILE A 409 -26.89 -0.51 14.99
N VAL A 410 -26.48 -1.16 13.90
CA VAL A 410 -27.31 -2.03 13.06
C VAL A 410 -27.40 -3.42 13.67
N ALA A 411 -26.30 -3.94 14.21
CA ALA A 411 -26.26 -5.20 14.95
C ALA A 411 -25.51 -5.00 16.27
N GLN A 412 -26.19 -5.38 17.35
CA GLN A 412 -25.64 -5.37 18.70
C GLN A 412 -24.66 -6.53 18.89
N PRO A 413 -23.69 -6.41 19.82
CA PRO A 413 -22.88 -7.57 20.19
C PRO A 413 -23.76 -8.60 20.89
N ALA A 414 -23.57 -9.88 20.56
CA ALA A 414 -24.33 -10.97 21.15
C ALA A 414 -23.63 -11.51 22.41
N ALA A 415 -24.40 -11.99 23.38
CA ALA A 415 -23.87 -12.77 24.50
C ALA A 415 -23.26 -14.08 23.96
N VAL A 416 -22.17 -14.52 24.57
CA VAL A 416 -21.45 -15.73 24.15
C VAL A 416 -21.21 -16.61 25.36
N THR A 417 -21.33 -17.92 25.14
CA THR A 417 -20.91 -18.95 26.10
C THR A 417 -19.73 -19.71 25.49
N VAL A 418 -18.62 -19.75 26.22
CA VAL A 418 -17.40 -20.49 25.84
C VAL A 418 -16.94 -21.35 27.02
N THR A 419 -16.11 -22.34 26.74
CA THR A 419 -15.38 -23.08 27.78
C THR A 419 -14.11 -22.31 28.16
N GLU A 420 -13.66 -22.47 29.40
CA GLU A 420 -12.39 -21.90 29.86
C GLU A 420 -11.24 -22.23 28.88
N GLY A 421 -10.38 -21.26 28.60
CA GLY A 421 -9.26 -21.38 27.68
C GLY A 421 -9.57 -21.06 26.22
N GLU A 422 -10.85 -21.00 25.81
CA GLU A 422 -11.25 -20.64 24.45
C GLU A 422 -11.19 -19.12 24.20
N ASP A 423 -10.95 -18.73 22.95
CA ASP A 423 -11.04 -17.34 22.51
C ASP A 423 -12.49 -16.95 22.21
N VAL A 424 -12.90 -15.73 22.58
CA VAL A 424 -14.23 -15.19 22.29
C VAL A 424 -14.14 -13.84 21.61
N SER A 425 -14.96 -13.62 20.57
CA SER A 425 -15.02 -12.35 19.86
C SER A 425 -16.41 -11.71 19.97
N PHE A 426 -16.43 -10.42 20.32
CA PHE A 426 -17.60 -9.56 20.27
C PHE A 426 -17.47 -8.63 19.07
N SER A 427 -18.57 -8.39 18.35
CA SER A 427 -18.58 -7.49 17.21
C SER A 427 -19.83 -6.62 17.20
N VAL A 428 -19.69 -5.42 16.62
CA VAL A 428 -20.82 -4.54 16.30
C VAL A 428 -20.86 -4.28 14.81
N VAL A 429 -22.07 -4.22 14.26
CA VAL A 429 -22.26 -3.64 12.92
C VAL A 429 -22.82 -2.25 13.11
N SER A 430 -22.08 -1.25 12.64
CA SER A 430 -22.43 0.15 12.74
C SER A 430 -22.75 0.74 11.36
N ALA A 431 -23.63 1.72 11.35
CA ALA A 431 -23.88 2.60 10.23
C ALA A 431 -23.68 4.05 10.68
N GLY A 432 -23.61 4.96 9.72
CA GLY A 432 -23.28 6.36 9.98
C GLY A 432 -22.13 6.79 9.08
N SER A 433 -21.90 8.10 9.03
CA SER A 433 -20.85 8.64 8.16
C SER A 433 -19.48 8.48 8.78
N GLY A 434 -18.50 8.10 7.95
CA GLY A 434 -17.11 7.94 8.36
C GLY A 434 -16.37 9.26 8.60
N PRO A 435 -15.22 9.22 9.29
CA PRO A 435 -14.66 8.06 9.97
C PRO A 435 -15.46 7.69 11.23
N LEU A 436 -15.74 6.40 11.40
CA LEU A 436 -16.30 5.86 12.65
C LEU A 436 -15.14 5.45 13.57
N ILE A 437 -15.19 5.90 14.82
CA ILE A 437 -14.21 5.59 15.87
C ILE A 437 -14.89 4.65 16.86
N TYR A 438 -14.22 3.55 17.19
CA TYR A 438 -14.73 2.54 18.13
C TYR A 438 -13.95 2.58 19.44
N GLN A 439 -14.61 2.23 20.53
CA GLN A 439 -13.97 1.97 21.81
C GLN A 439 -14.77 0.89 22.56
N TRP A 440 -14.12 -0.22 22.90
CA TRP A 440 -14.73 -1.28 23.70
C TRP A 440 -14.58 -1.03 25.20
N PHE A 441 -15.57 -1.51 25.95
CA PHE A 441 -15.66 -1.43 27.39
C PHE A 441 -15.95 -2.82 27.98
N ARG A 442 -15.36 -3.10 29.14
CA ARG A 442 -15.68 -4.25 30.00
C ARG A 442 -16.21 -3.71 31.32
N ASP A 443 -17.43 -4.12 31.69
CA ASP A 443 -18.10 -3.69 32.92
C ASP A 443 -18.13 -2.16 33.08
N GLY A 444 -18.26 -1.44 31.96
CA GLY A 444 -18.27 0.02 31.88
C GLY A 444 -16.89 0.70 31.89
N ALA A 445 -15.78 -0.04 32.05
CA ALA A 445 -14.43 0.49 31.97
C ALA A 445 -13.82 0.32 30.57
N SER A 446 -13.15 1.35 30.05
CA SER A 446 -12.56 1.32 28.70
C SER A 446 -11.41 0.31 28.61
N ILE A 447 -11.41 -0.52 27.57
CA ILE A 447 -10.32 -1.44 27.27
C ILE A 447 -9.30 -0.73 26.37
N ALA A 448 -8.08 -0.52 26.87
CA ALA A 448 -7.05 0.19 26.14
C ALA A 448 -6.73 -0.49 24.79
N GLY A 449 -6.68 0.30 23.71
CA GLY A 449 -6.33 -0.18 22.36
C GLY A 449 -7.44 -0.93 21.61
N ALA A 450 -8.59 -1.18 22.23
CA ALA A 450 -9.72 -1.87 21.60
C ALA A 450 -10.56 -0.91 20.76
N THR A 451 -10.04 -0.49 19.60
CA THR A 451 -10.60 0.56 18.72
C THR A 451 -11.13 0.07 17.37
N SER A 452 -11.38 -1.24 17.26
CA SER A 452 -11.94 -1.89 16.08
C SER A 452 -13.43 -2.19 16.25
N ALA A 453 -14.14 -2.49 15.15
CA ALA A 453 -15.55 -2.93 15.18
C ALA A 453 -15.75 -4.28 15.88
N SER A 454 -14.67 -5.02 16.15
CA SER A 454 -14.66 -6.23 16.95
C SER A 454 -13.59 -6.18 18.05
N TYR A 455 -13.81 -6.93 19.12
CA TYR A 455 -12.87 -7.13 20.20
C TYR A 455 -12.83 -8.60 20.59
N THR A 456 -11.63 -9.15 20.77
CA THR A 456 -11.42 -10.55 21.13
C THR A 456 -10.82 -10.64 22.53
N VAL A 457 -11.43 -11.45 23.39
CA VAL A 457 -10.83 -11.92 24.65
C VAL A 457 -10.12 -13.23 24.32
N THR A 458 -8.80 -13.25 24.49
CA THR A 458 -7.99 -14.45 24.26
C THR A 458 -7.91 -15.28 25.53
N SER A 459 -8.10 -16.59 25.43
CA SER A 459 -8.07 -17.54 26.54
C SER A 459 -8.96 -17.10 27.71
N ALA A 460 -10.28 -17.17 27.51
CA ALA A 460 -11.27 -16.75 28.50
C ALA A 460 -11.10 -17.55 29.80
N SER A 461 -11.05 -16.83 30.93
CA SER A 461 -10.88 -17.42 32.25
C SER A 461 -12.17 -17.36 33.07
N SER A 462 -12.23 -18.09 34.19
CA SER A 462 -13.35 -17.96 35.13
C SER A 462 -13.54 -16.55 35.71
N LEU A 463 -12.50 -15.71 35.70
CA LEU A 463 -12.59 -14.30 36.10
C LEU A 463 -13.33 -13.43 35.08
N ASP A 464 -13.45 -13.92 33.84
CA ASP A 464 -14.20 -13.26 32.78
C ASP A 464 -15.69 -13.61 32.81
N ASN A 465 -16.07 -14.66 33.54
CA ASN A 465 -17.45 -15.10 33.66
C ASN A 465 -18.36 -14.01 34.24
N GLY A 466 -19.43 -13.69 33.52
CA GLY A 466 -20.39 -12.65 33.87
C GLY A 466 -19.98 -11.23 33.46
N SER A 467 -18.78 -11.03 32.89
CA SER A 467 -18.34 -9.72 32.40
C SER A 467 -19.24 -9.24 31.25
N VAL A 468 -19.52 -7.94 31.22
CA VAL A 468 -20.38 -7.31 30.21
C VAL A 468 -19.53 -6.47 29.25
N TYR A 469 -19.60 -6.79 27.96
CA TYR A 469 -18.88 -6.09 26.89
C TYR A 469 -19.80 -5.17 26.09
N SER A 470 -19.39 -3.93 25.89
CA SER A 470 -20.11 -2.95 25.06
C SER A 470 -19.14 -2.12 24.22
N CYS A 471 -19.60 -1.62 23.08
CA CYS A 471 -18.82 -0.79 22.17
C CYS A 471 -19.46 0.60 22.01
N GLU A 472 -18.68 1.66 22.20
CA GLU A 472 -19.07 3.00 21.75
C GLU A 472 -18.58 3.22 20.32
N VAL A 473 -19.47 3.72 19.47
CA VAL A 473 -19.18 4.15 18.09
C VAL A 473 -19.43 5.64 17.99
N SER A 474 -18.43 6.40 17.52
CA SER A 474 -18.51 7.85 17.41
C SER A 474 -18.05 8.37 16.05
N ASN A 475 -18.56 9.54 15.66
CA ASN A 475 -18.05 10.37 14.58
C ASN A 475 -18.21 11.85 14.95
N SER A 476 -17.95 12.77 14.01
CA SER A 476 -18.06 14.22 14.24
C SER A 476 -19.47 14.73 14.58
N LEU A 477 -20.51 13.92 14.40
CA LEU A 477 -21.91 14.27 14.67
C LEU A 477 -22.42 13.75 16.01
N GLY A 478 -21.74 12.78 16.63
CA GLY A 478 -22.14 12.23 17.93
C GLY A 478 -21.56 10.84 18.20
N SER A 479 -21.99 10.24 19.31
CA SER A 479 -21.67 8.87 19.68
C SER A 479 -22.93 8.08 20.06
N ILE A 480 -22.83 6.76 19.93
CA ILE A 480 -23.82 5.80 20.40
C ILE A 480 -23.10 4.61 21.03
N THR A 481 -23.62 4.09 22.14
CA THR A 481 -23.10 2.90 22.81
C THR A 481 -24.01 1.71 22.56
N SER A 482 -23.43 0.53 22.32
CA SER A 482 -24.15 -0.72 22.16
C SER A 482 -24.86 -1.16 23.44
N SER A 483 -25.79 -2.10 23.32
CA SER A 483 -26.17 -2.91 24.47
C SER A 483 -24.98 -3.75 24.95
N GLY A 484 -24.99 -4.13 26.23
CA GLY A 484 -23.99 -5.02 26.80
C GLY A 484 -24.21 -6.48 26.39
N ALA A 485 -23.14 -7.15 25.97
CA ALA A 485 -23.07 -8.58 25.72
C ALA A 485 -22.40 -9.28 26.90
N VAL A 486 -23.07 -10.28 27.48
CA VAL A 486 -22.54 -11.04 28.62
C VAL A 486 -21.64 -12.17 28.11
N LEU A 487 -20.45 -12.29 28.68
CA LEU A 487 -19.60 -13.47 28.53
C LEU A 487 -19.94 -14.49 29.61
N THR A 488 -20.33 -15.70 29.22
CA THR A 488 -20.45 -16.85 30.14
C THR A 488 -19.29 -17.80 29.89
N VAL A 489 -18.48 -18.07 30.92
CA VAL A 489 -17.38 -19.02 30.83
C VAL A 489 -17.76 -20.26 31.62
N LEU A 490 -17.83 -21.40 30.93
CA LEU A 490 -18.05 -22.72 31.54
C LEU A 490 -16.70 -23.28 31.98
N SER A 491 -16.67 -23.94 33.14
CA SER A 491 -15.48 -24.67 33.58
C SER A 491 -15.17 -25.81 32.61
N ASP A 492 -13.91 -25.96 32.25
CA ASP A 492 -13.46 -27.14 31.52
C ASP A 492 -13.52 -28.38 32.43
N SER A 493 -14.11 -29.45 31.90
CA SER A 493 -14.26 -30.73 32.59
C SER A 493 -13.75 -31.91 31.75
N VAL A 494 -13.08 -31.64 30.63
CA VAL A 494 -12.52 -32.65 29.74
C VAL A 494 -11.08 -32.90 30.15
N ALA A 495 -10.69 -34.17 30.25
CA ALA A 495 -9.32 -34.54 30.54
C ALA A 495 -8.51 -34.67 29.24
N PRO A 496 -7.20 -34.34 29.26
CA PRO A 496 -6.35 -34.51 28.09
C PRO A 496 -6.24 -35.98 27.70
N THR A 497 -6.22 -36.27 26.41
CA THR A 497 -6.00 -37.60 25.83
C THR A 497 -4.78 -37.61 24.92
N LEU A 498 -4.25 -38.80 24.64
CA LEU A 498 -3.18 -38.98 23.65
C LEU A 498 -3.77 -38.87 22.23
N VAL A 499 -3.17 -38.02 21.41
CA VAL A 499 -3.48 -37.89 19.98
C VAL A 499 -2.51 -38.74 19.19
N SER A 500 -1.20 -38.50 19.36
CA SER A 500 -0.15 -39.26 18.68
C SER A 500 1.11 -39.37 19.53
N VAL A 501 1.89 -40.42 19.23
CA VAL A 501 3.22 -40.69 19.80
C VAL A 501 4.11 -41.19 18.67
N PHE A 502 5.27 -40.55 18.47
CA PHE A 502 6.22 -40.97 17.45
C PHE A 502 7.67 -40.80 17.90
N ALA A 503 8.53 -41.74 17.50
CA ALA A 503 9.96 -41.67 17.76
C ALA A 503 10.66 -40.81 16.69
N THR A 504 11.34 -39.75 17.11
CA THR A 504 12.07 -38.83 16.21
C THR A 504 13.56 -39.18 16.08
N SER A 505 14.08 -40.02 16.96
CA SER A 505 15.42 -40.60 16.90
C SER A 505 15.49 -41.85 17.79
N GLU A 506 16.64 -42.53 17.82
CA GLU A 506 16.89 -43.66 18.73
C GLU A 506 16.80 -43.30 20.21
N SER A 507 16.70 -42.01 20.56
CA SER A 507 16.67 -41.52 21.93
C SER A 507 15.60 -40.47 22.18
N ARG A 508 14.67 -40.24 21.25
CA ARG A 508 13.68 -39.17 21.38
C ARG A 508 12.29 -39.56 20.88
N ILE A 509 11.27 -39.23 21.66
CA ILE A 509 9.85 -39.45 21.36
C ILE A 509 9.10 -38.13 21.53
N ASP A 510 8.22 -37.79 20.61
CA ASP A 510 7.28 -36.68 20.77
C ASP A 510 5.86 -37.23 20.99
N ILE A 511 5.17 -36.68 21.98
CA ILE A 511 3.80 -37.02 22.38
C ILE A 511 2.93 -35.78 22.15
N VAL A 512 1.80 -35.94 21.48
CA VAL A 512 0.83 -34.87 21.26
C VAL A 512 -0.44 -35.14 22.07
N PHE A 513 -0.84 -34.18 22.91
CA PHE A 513 -2.08 -34.22 23.68
C PHE A 513 -3.24 -33.52 22.96
N SER A 514 -4.49 -33.90 23.28
CA SER A 514 -5.72 -33.35 22.70
C SER A 514 -5.92 -31.86 23.00
N GLU A 515 -5.31 -31.37 24.08
CA GLU A 515 -5.46 -30.03 24.62
C GLU A 515 -4.18 -29.59 25.33
N PRO A 516 -4.02 -28.29 25.64
CA PRO A 516 -2.83 -27.82 26.34
C PRO A 516 -2.70 -28.45 27.73
N VAL A 517 -1.51 -28.96 28.04
CA VAL A 517 -1.20 -29.61 29.32
C VAL A 517 -0.32 -28.72 30.19
N SER A 518 -0.50 -28.80 31.50
CA SER A 518 0.32 -28.06 32.46
C SER A 518 1.75 -28.59 32.48
N ALA A 519 2.72 -27.70 32.29
CA ALA A 519 4.16 -28.01 32.34
C ALA A 519 4.56 -28.76 33.62
N SER A 520 3.96 -28.42 34.78
CA SER A 520 4.31 -29.09 36.05
C SER A 520 3.98 -30.58 36.07
N SER A 521 2.95 -30.98 35.34
CA SER A 521 2.55 -32.40 35.21
C SER A 521 3.20 -33.05 33.98
N ALA A 522 3.29 -32.31 32.88
CA ALA A 522 3.78 -32.80 31.59
C ALA A 522 5.30 -33.01 31.58
N GLU A 523 6.07 -32.25 32.36
CA GLU A 523 7.53 -32.39 32.44
C GLU A 523 7.99 -33.34 33.56
N ASN A 524 7.05 -33.92 34.31
CA ASN A 524 7.36 -34.93 35.32
C ASN A 524 7.56 -36.30 34.66
N ILE A 525 8.81 -36.75 34.54
CA ILE A 525 9.15 -38.02 33.89
C ILE A 525 8.44 -39.25 34.51
N ALA A 526 8.03 -39.20 35.79
CA ALA A 526 7.34 -40.29 36.45
C ALA A 526 5.94 -40.57 35.86
N ASN A 527 5.42 -39.65 35.07
CA ASN A 527 4.12 -39.75 34.40
C ASN A 527 4.18 -40.56 33.10
N TYR A 528 5.37 -40.97 32.66
CA TYR A 528 5.60 -41.70 31.41
C TYR A 528 6.30 -43.03 31.68
N GLN A 529 5.73 -44.12 31.17
CA GLN A 529 6.37 -45.43 31.18
C GLN A 529 6.38 -45.99 29.77
N ILE A 530 7.49 -46.60 29.37
CA ILE A 530 7.63 -47.27 28.08
C ILE A 530 8.03 -48.70 28.38
N ASP A 531 7.43 -49.65 27.66
CA ASP A 531 7.73 -51.06 27.81
C ASP A 531 9.15 -51.42 27.31
N LEU A 532 9.49 -52.72 27.40
CA LEU A 532 10.77 -53.27 26.91
C LEU A 532 12.03 -52.65 27.54
N GLY A 533 11.91 -52.06 28.73
CA GLY A 533 13.03 -51.53 29.50
C GLY A 533 13.55 -50.16 29.04
N VAL A 534 12.76 -49.44 28.24
CA VAL A 534 13.07 -48.07 27.83
C VAL A 534 12.81 -47.11 28.99
N ALA A 535 13.85 -46.36 29.39
CA ALA A 535 13.79 -45.41 30.49
C ALA A 535 13.67 -43.98 29.95
N VAL A 536 12.69 -43.23 30.48
CA VAL A 536 12.54 -41.79 30.23
C VAL A 536 13.50 -41.02 31.13
N THR A 537 14.38 -40.22 30.52
CA THR A 537 15.44 -39.46 31.20
C THR A 537 15.13 -37.97 31.29
N SER A 538 14.31 -37.44 30.39
CA SER A 538 13.74 -36.10 30.47
C SER A 538 12.40 -36.02 29.75
N ALA A 539 11.59 -35.03 30.13
CA ALA A 539 10.35 -34.65 29.48
C ALA A 539 10.31 -33.13 29.38
N ASN A 540 10.00 -32.57 28.22
CA ASN A 540 9.94 -31.12 28.02
C ASN A 540 8.70 -30.72 27.22
N LEU A 541 7.92 -29.78 27.75
CA LEU A 541 6.74 -29.27 27.08
C LEU A 541 7.13 -28.18 26.08
N SER A 542 6.75 -28.35 24.83
CA SER A 542 7.04 -27.37 23.78
C SER A 542 6.18 -26.10 23.94
N GLY A 543 6.59 -25.01 23.29
CA GLY A 543 5.89 -23.72 23.35
C GLY A 543 4.44 -23.72 22.82
N ASN A 544 4.00 -24.79 22.15
CA ASN A 544 2.60 -24.95 21.74
C ASN A 544 1.68 -25.44 22.87
N GLY A 545 2.23 -25.82 24.02
CA GLY A 545 1.49 -26.30 25.19
C GLY A 545 0.90 -27.71 25.05
N ARG A 546 1.02 -28.38 23.91
CA ARG A 546 0.40 -29.70 23.60
C ARG A 546 1.39 -30.81 23.33
N THR A 547 2.62 -30.49 22.92
CA THR A 547 3.63 -31.48 22.55
C THR A 547 4.66 -31.64 23.67
N VAL A 548 4.81 -32.86 24.18
CA VAL A 548 5.86 -33.22 25.13
C VAL A 548 6.92 -34.05 24.42
N SER A 549 8.16 -33.60 24.51
CA SER A 549 9.32 -34.31 24.00
C SER A 549 10.00 -35.09 25.13
N LEU A 550 10.04 -36.41 24.99
CA LEU A 550 10.77 -37.29 25.89
C LEU A 550 12.17 -37.60 25.33
N VAL A 551 13.17 -37.58 26.20
CA VAL A 551 14.47 -38.21 25.92
C VAL A 551 14.52 -39.56 26.62
N VAL A 552 14.83 -40.61 25.87
CA VAL A 552 14.93 -41.99 26.36
C VAL A 552 16.35 -42.53 26.23
N ASN A 553 16.66 -43.58 26.98
CA ASN A 553 17.99 -44.21 26.94
C ASN A 553 18.34 -44.80 25.56
N GLN A 554 17.46 -45.62 24.99
CA GLN A 554 17.66 -46.23 23.67
C GLN A 554 16.36 -46.86 23.14
N LEU A 555 16.09 -46.68 21.86
CA LEU A 555 15.08 -47.39 21.08
C LEU A 555 15.77 -48.30 20.06
N ALA A 556 15.22 -49.49 19.87
CA ALA A 556 15.65 -50.44 18.86
C ALA A 556 14.84 -50.23 17.58
N VAL A 557 15.51 -50.33 16.45
CA VAL A 557 14.92 -50.18 15.11
C VAL A 557 13.87 -51.28 14.88
N ASP A 558 12.78 -50.92 14.23
CA ASP A 558 11.64 -51.78 13.87
C ASP A 558 11.00 -52.50 15.06
N THR A 559 11.16 -51.94 16.26
CA THR A 559 10.56 -52.45 17.49
C THR A 559 9.32 -51.62 17.81
N THR A 560 8.18 -52.31 17.99
CA THR A 560 6.96 -51.68 18.50
C THR A 560 7.04 -51.56 20.02
N TYR A 561 6.84 -50.33 20.51
CA TYR A 561 6.80 -49.97 21.91
C TYR A 561 5.39 -49.53 22.30
N THR A 562 5.06 -49.69 23.57
CA THR A 562 3.85 -49.15 24.20
C THR A 562 4.25 -48.03 25.16
N LEU A 563 3.78 -46.82 24.90
CA LEU A 563 3.82 -45.73 25.88
C LEU A 563 2.60 -45.84 26.81
N LEU A 564 2.79 -45.66 28.11
CA LEU A 564 1.76 -45.44 29.12
C LEU A 564 1.94 -44.04 29.72
N VAL A 565 0.84 -43.28 29.81
CA VAL A 565 0.81 -41.93 30.37
C VAL A 565 -0.20 -41.87 31.52
N SER A 566 0.19 -41.28 32.64
CA SER A 566 -0.66 -41.08 33.84
C SER A 566 -0.39 -39.74 34.50
N ASN A 567 -1.36 -39.18 35.23
CA ASN A 567 -1.22 -37.96 36.03
C ASN A 567 -0.82 -36.67 35.27
N VAL A 568 -0.84 -36.68 33.93
CA VAL A 568 -0.73 -35.45 33.14
C VAL A 568 -2.04 -34.68 33.25
N GLN A 569 -1.95 -33.39 33.54
CA GLN A 569 -3.07 -32.49 33.77
C GLN A 569 -3.14 -31.43 32.68
N ASP A 570 -4.35 -30.99 32.35
CA ASP A 570 -4.57 -29.82 31.48
C ASP A 570 -4.15 -28.50 32.16
N VAL A 571 -4.49 -27.37 31.54
CA VAL A 571 -4.28 -26.01 32.07
C VAL A 571 -5.55 -25.37 32.64
N ALA A 572 -6.62 -26.13 32.83
CA ALA A 572 -7.87 -25.63 33.40
C ALA A 572 -7.65 -25.13 34.84
N GLN A 573 -8.47 -24.18 35.31
CA GLN A 573 -8.32 -23.65 36.66
C GLN A 573 -8.52 -24.74 37.73
N SER A 574 -9.40 -25.71 37.46
CA SER A 574 -9.50 -26.96 38.19
C SER A 574 -8.98 -28.09 37.29
N PRO A 575 -7.69 -28.45 37.38
CA PRO A 575 -7.07 -29.26 36.33
C PRO A 575 -7.70 -30.65 36.19
N ASN A 576 -8.06 -31.03 34.97
CA ASN A 576 -8.51 -32.38 34.67
C ASN A 576 -7.29 -33.26 34.39
N THR A 577 -7.31 -34.50 34.87
CA THR A 577 -6.18 -35.42 34.77
C THR A 577 -6.48 -36.48 33.71
N ILE A 578 -5.51 -36.74 32.81
CA ILE A 578 -5.58 -37.84 31.85
C ILE A 578 -5.97 -39.14 32.54
N VAL A 579 -6.78 -39.96 31.87
CA VAL A 579 -7.14 -41.29 32.37
C VAL A 579 -5.85 -42.08 32.65
N ALA A 580 -5.75 -42.66 33.84
CA ALA A 580 -4.57 -43.41 34.24
C ALA A 580 -4.28 -44.55 33.25
N GLU A 581 -2.99 -44.77 32.97
CA GLU A 581 -2.49 -45.76 32.02
C GLU A 581 -3.03 -45.58 30.58
N SER A 582 -3.31 -44.34 30.16
CA SER A 582 -3.60 -44.04 28.76
C SER A 582 -2.43 -44.47 27.88
N SER A 583 -2.71 -45.27 26.85
CA SER A 583 -1.67 -45.97 26.10
C SER A 583 -1.70 -45.69 24.60
N GLN A 584 -0.53 -45.69 23.98
CA GLN A 584 -0.38 -45.62 22.53
C GLN A 584 0.87 -46.37 22.08
N ASN A 585 0.74 -47.14 20.99
CA ASN A 585 1.86 -47.83 20.38
C ASN A 585 2.62 -46.90 19.44
N PHE A 586 3.94 -47.05 19.40
CA PHE A 586 4.80 -46.38 18.42
C PHE A 586 5.93 -47.31 17.99
N ILE A 587 6.53 -47.05 16.82
CA ILE A 587 7.67 -47.80 16.31
C ILE A 587 8.82 -46.82 16.09
N TYR A 588 10.03 -47.19 16.52
CA TYR A 588 11.22 -46.47 16.07
C TYR A 588 11.73 -47.09 14.78
N ARG A 589 11.72 -46.33 13.68
CA ARG A 589 12.31 -46.74 12.40
C ARG A 589 13.46 -45.80 12.04
N THR A 590 14.46 -46.32 11.34
CA THR A 590 15.53 -45.49 10.75
C THR A 590 15.14 -44.90 9.41
N ALA A 591 14.01 -45.35 8.84
CA ALA A 591 13.39 -44.86 7.62
C ALA A 591 11.90 -44.63 7.85
N ASP A 592 11.36 -43.56 7.29
CA ASP A 592 9.94 -43.32 7.18
C ASP A 592 9.42 -44.03 5.92
N GLY A 593 8.62 -45.07 6.14
CA GLY A 593 7.99 -45.84 5.07
C GLY A 593 6.51 -45.52 4.90
N PHE A 594 5.96 -44.50 5.60
CA PHE A 594 4.56 -44.05 5.45
C PHE A 594 3.46 -45.11 5.68
N GLU A 595 3.82 -46.31 6.14
CA GLU A 595 2.93 -47.46 6.39
C GLU A 595 1.89 -47.24 7.51
N ASP A 596 2.07 -46.19 8.32
CA ASP A 596 1.07 -45.75 9.30
C ASP A 596 -0.01 -44.86 8.66
N GLY A 597 0.09 -44.57 7.36
CA GLY A 597 -0.89 -43.83 6.58
C GLY A 597 -0.82 -42.31 6.77
N ASN A 598 0.24 -41.80 7.38
CA ASN A 598 0.47 -40.36 7.54
C ASN A 598 1.90 -39.98 7.14
N ALA A 599 2.14 -38.66 7.02
CA ALA A 599 3.47 -38.09 6.82
C ALA A 599 3.82 -37.18 8.01
N ASP A 600 3.50 -37.63 9.23
CA ASP A 600 3.70 -36.84 10.44
C ASP A 600 5.19 -36.46 10.59
N GLY A 601 5.44 -35.18 10.89
CA GLY A 601 6.79 -34.64 10.99
C GLY A 601 7.35 -34.06 9.68
N TRP A 602 6.69 -34.27 8.54
CA TRP A 602 7.05 -33.60 7.29
C TRP A 602 6.42 -32.21 7.17
N SER A 603 7.09 -31.31 6.46
CA SER A 603 6.60 -29.96 6.16
C SER A 603 6.72 -29.69 4.66
N SER A 604 5.59 -29.78 3.95
CA SER A 604 5.49 -29.42 2.53
C SER A 604 5.35 -27.92 2.32
N GLN A 605 5.80 -27.43 1.17
CA GLN A 605 5.57 -26.04 0.77
C GLN A 605 4.07 -25.80 0.55
N THR A 606 3.38 -26.77 -0.06
CA THR A 606 1.92 -26.72 -0.28
C THR A 606 1.26 -27.99 0.24
N VAL A 607 0.59 -27.94 1.40
CA VAL A 607 0.01 -29.13 2.06
C VAL A 607 -0.94 -29.92 1.16
N SER A 608 -1.77 -29.25 0.36
CA SER A 608 -2.74 -29.92 -0.53
C SER A 608 -2.11 -30.67 -1.72
N SER A 609 -0.83 -30.45 -1.99
CA SER A 609 -0.11 -31.09 -3.09
C SER A 609 0.47 -32.46 -2.70
N TRP A 610 0.31 -32.88 -1.45
CA TRP A 610 0.93 -34.09 -0.92
C TRP A 610 -0.09 -34.95 -0.20
N ASP A 611 -0.09 -36.25 -0.50
CA ASP A 611 -0.90 -37.27 0.15
C ASP A 611 -0.02 -38.48 0.53
N VAL A 612 -0.49 -39.30 1.46
CA VAL A 612 0.05 -40.65 1.67
C VAL A 612 -0.97 -41.64 1.11
N VAL A 613 -0.56 -42.40 0.09
CA VAL A 613 -1.46 -43.23 -0.72
C VAL A 613 -0.91 -44.64 -0.86
N MET A 614 -1.80 -45.61 -1.04
CA MET A 614 -1.40 -46.98 -1.38
C MET A 614 -1.00 -47.06 -2.85
N ASP A 615 0.23 -47.50 -3.11
CA ASP A 615 0.80 -47.68 -4.43
C ASP A 615 1.55 -49.03 -4.48
N GLU A 616 1.22 -49.85 -5.48
CA GLU A 616 1.80 -51.20 -5.66
C GLU A 616 1.72 -52.15 -4.44
N GLY A 617 0.86 -51.86 -3.46
CA GLY A 617 0.65 -52.66 -2.26
C GLY A 617 1.41 -52.19 -1.02
N ASP A 618 2.14 -51.08 -1.12
CA ASP A 618 2.81 -50.35 -0.03
C ASP A 618 2.22 -48.93 0.09
N MET A 619 2.38 -48.27 1.23
CA MET A 619 2.04 -46.85 1.36
C MET A 619 3.22 -45.99 0.90
N ALA A 620 2.94 -44.94 0.15
CA ALA A 620 3.96 -44.04 -0.35
C ALA A 620 3.52 -42.58 -0.18
N TYR A 621 4.50 -41.71 0.06
CA TYR A 621 4.28 -40.28 0.09
C TYR A 621 4.28 -39.73 -1.32
N TYR A 622 3.12 -39.22 -1.73
CA TYR A 622 2.80 -38.90 -3.11
C TYR A 622 2.63 -37.40 -3.29
N LEU A 623 3.49 -36.82 -4.14
CA LEU A 623 3.28 -35.50 -4.71
C LEU A 623 2.21 -35.60 -5.80
N ASN A 624 0.99 -35.20 -5.46
CA ASN A 624 -0.25 -35.62 -6.11
C ASN A 624 -0.69 -34.77 -7.31
N THR A 625 0.14 -33.84 -7.75
CA THR A 625 -0.22 -32.81 -8.73
C THR A 625 0.96 -32.47 -9.62
N THR A 626 0.67 -31.86 -10.77
CA THR A 626 1.63 -31.21 -11.67
C THR A 626 1.36 -29.71 -11.79
N ASP A 627 0.36 -29.20 -11.06
CA ASP A 627 -0.13 -27.81 -11.11
C ASP A 627 0.66 -26.90 -10.13
N PHE A 628 1.99 -26.91 -10.25
CA PHE A 628 2.87 -25.95 -9.57
C PHE A 628 3.95 -25.44 -10.51
N GLY A 629 4.06 -24.12 -10.63
CA GLY A 629 5.06 -23.48 -11.49
C GLY A 629 6.37 -23.22 -10.74
N SER A 630 7.52 -23.54 -11.36
CA SER A 630 8.82 -23.09 -10.85
C SER A 630 8.80 -21.57 -10.62
N PRO A 631 9.26 -21.06 -9.46
CA PRO A 631 9.26 -19.61 -9.15
C PRO A 631 10.15 -18.74 -10.06
N GLY A 632 10.64 -19.26 -11.19
CA GLY A 632 11.68 -18.65 -12.02
C GLY A 632 13.09 -18.89 -11.47
N GLY A 633 14.10 -18.69 -12.32
CA GLY A 633 15.51 -18.89 -11.95
C GLY A 633 15.96 -20.36 -11.86
N GLY A 634 15.11 -21.30 -12.27
CA GLY A 634 15.39 -22.75 -12.25
C GLY A 634 15.23 -23.42 -10.89
N ARG A 635 14.55 -22.78 -9.93
CA ARG A 635 14.25 -23.33 -8.60
C ARG A 635 13.22 -24.45 -8.66
N LEU A 636 13.24 -25.40 -7.71
CA LEU A 636 12.20 -26.41 -7.56
C LEU A 636 10.82 -25.76 -7.39
N GLY A 637 9.79 -26.41 -7.93
CA GLY A 637 8.41 -25.95 -7.82
C GLY A 637 7.78 -26.34 -6.48
N GLU A 638 8.03 -27.56 -6.01
CA GLU A 638 7.45 -28.09 -4.78
C GLU A 638 8.43 -29.02 -4.04
N TYR A 639 8.35 -29.05 -2.71
CA TYR A 639 9.19 -29.88 -1.84
C TYR A 639 8.55 -30.11 -0.48
N SER A 640 8.91 -31.21 0.15
CA SER A 640 8.56 -31.56 1.53
C SER A 640 9.82 -31.87 2.33
N LEU A 641 9.96 -31.25 3.51
CA LEU A 641 11.18 -31.25 4.30
C LEU A 641 10.97 -31.91 5.66
N LEU A 642 12.00 -32.64 6.10
CA LEU A 642 12.13 -33.09 7.48
C LEU A 642 12.47 -31.90 8.40
N PRO A 643 12.15 -31.98 9.71
CA PRO A 643 12.23 -30.83 10.60
C PRO A 643 13.66 -30.56 11.09
N VAL A 644 14.57 -31.51 10.90
CA VAL A 644 15.94 -31.50 11.44
C VAL A 644 16.96 -30.94 10.44
N ASN A 645 17.95 -30.18 10.95
CA ASN A 645 19.09 -29.72 10.15
C ASN A 645 20.25 -30.72 10.22
N TYR A 646 20.82 -31.04 9.06
CA TYR A 646 21.95 -31.96 8.92
C TYR A 646 23.15 -31.26 8.30
N GLY A 647 24.34 -31.48 8.89
CA GLY A 647 25.63 -31.08 8.32
C GLY A 647 26.16 -32.16 7.38
N ASP A 648 26.84 -33.16 7.98
CA ASP A 648 27.23 -34.39 7.30
C ASP A 648 26.12 -35.43 7.45
N PHE A 649 25.74 -36.07 6.36
CA PHE A 649 24.64 -37.02 6.34
C PHE A 649 24.72 -38.01 5.16
N THR A 650 23.96 -39.09 5.29
CA THR A 650 23.53 -39.95 4.20
C THR A 650 22.01 -39.95 4.14
N PHE A 651 21.44 -39.44 3.04
CA PHE A 651 20.01 -39.51 2.72
C PHE A 651 19.76 -40.70 1.81
N LYS A 652 18.69 -41.46 2.05
CA LYS A 652 18.23 -42.53 1.15
C LYS A 652 16.72 -42.46 1.00
N ALA A 653 16.22 -42.82 -0.18
CA ALA A 653 14.80 -43.02 -0.44
C ALA A 653 14.60 -44.00 -1.60
N GLN A 654 13.44 -44.62 -1.65
CA GLN A 654 12.86 -45.15 -2.88
C GLN A 654 12.06 -44.02 -3.53
N ALA A 655 12.24 -43.81 -4.83
CA ALA A 655 11.52 -42.78 -5.58
C ALA A 655 11.03 -43.33 -6.92
N LYS A 656 9.83 -42.93 -7.33
CA LYS A 656 9.20 -43.33 -8.58
C LYS A 656 8.56 -42.13 -9.26
N LEU A 657 8.71 -42.02 -10.57
CA LEU A 657 8.02 -41.00 -11.37
C LEU A 657 6.50 -41.26 -11.34
N GLY A 658 5.72 -40.24 -10.97
CA GLY A 658 4.26 -40.33 -10.97
C GLY A 658 3.63 -40.14 -12.35
N ASP A 659 4.34 -39.43 -13.24
CA ASP A 659 3.94 -39.22 -14.62
C ASP A 659 4.33 -40.40 -15.51
N ASN A 660 3.46 -40.76 -16.46
CA ASN A 660 3.78 -41.79 -17.46
C ASN A 660 4.94 -41.34 -18.35
N VAL A 661 6.10 -42.02 -18.23
CA VAL A 661 7.34 -41.65 -18.93
C VAL A 661 7.24 -41.74 -20.46
N ALA A 662 6.28 -42.51 -20.98
CA ALA A 662 6.02 -42.56 -22.42
C ALA A 662 5.38 -41.27 -22.96
N ASN A 663 4.72 -40.50 -22.09
CA ASN A 663 3.99 -39.28 -22.44
C ASN A 663 4.70 -38.00 -21.99
N ASN A 664 5.51 -38.07 -20.93
CA ASN A 664 6.29 -36.95 -20.42
C ASN A 664 7.79 -37.29 -20.45
N ALA A 665 8.47 -36.86 -21.51
CA ALA A 665 9.91 -37.05 -21.67
C ALA A 665 10.75 -36.31 -20.62
N PHE A 666 10.17 -35.35 -19.90
CA PHE A 666 10.85 -34.54 -18.90
C PHE A 666 10.39 -34.82 -17.47
N ALA A 667 9.62 -35.89 -17.26
CA ALA A 667 9.14 -36.29 -15.94
C ALA A 667 10.28 -36.32 -14.92
N ASP A 668 10.07 -35.66 -13.77
CA ASP A 668 11.13 -35.48 -12.77
C ASP A 668 10.71 -35.68 -11.31
N TYR A 669 11.70 -36.03 -10.50
CA TYR A 669 11.64 -35.88 -9.05
C TYR A 669 12.99 -35.41 -8.51
N ALA A 670 12.99 -34.93 -7.28
CA ALA A 670 14.15 -34.31 -6.66
C ALA A 670 14.35 -34.76 -5.22
N ALA A 671 15.62 -34.73 -4.81
CA ALA A 671 16.02 -34.79 -3.42
C ALA A 671 16.68 -33.46 -3.02
N VAL A 672 16.25 -32.91 -1.89
CA VAL A 672 16.60 -31.56 -1.41
C VAL A 672 17.47 -31.68 -0.15
N PHE A 673 18.52 -30.88 -0.05
CA PHE A 673 19.38 -30.89 1.14
C PHE A 673 20.12 -29.57 1.38
N GLY A 674 20.62 -29.39 2.60
CA GLY A 674 21.24 -28.13 3.02
C GLY A 674 20.26 -26.95 2.91
N PHE A 675 18.96 -27.21 3.03
CA PHE A 675 17.92 -26.21 2.84
C PHE A 675 17.88 -25.25 4.03
N GLN A 676 18.11 -23.97 3.75
CA GLN A 676 18.06 -22.89 4.74
C GLN A 676 16.79 -22.05 4.57
N ASN A 677 16.44 -21.75 3.32
CA ASN A 677 15.25 -21.03 2.89
C ASN A 677 15.02 -21.27 1.38
N PRO A 678 13.89 -20.83 0.80
CA PRO A 678 13.55 -21.05 -0.61
C PRO A 678 14.53 -20.44 -1.64
N ASP A 679 15.49 -19.62 -1.20
CA ASP A 679 16.50 -19.00 -2.05
C ASP A 679 17.92 -19.61 -1.85
N ASN A 680 18.09 -20.54 -0.90
CA ASN A 680 19.39 -21.08 -0.50
C ASN A 680 19.29 -22.58 -0.10
N TYR A 681 19.60 -23.47 -1.05
CA TYR A 681 19.59 -24.94 -0.86
C TYR A 681 20.37 -25.67 -1.97
N TYR A 682 20.67 -26.95 -1.75
CA TYR A 682 21.08 -27.88 -2.81
C TYR A 682 19.92 -28.79 -3.19
N TYR A 683 19.92 -29.26 -4.44
CA TYR A 683 19.04 -30.34 -4.84
C TYR A 683 19.64 -31.16 -5.97
N VAL A 684 19.26 -32.43 -6.04
CA VAL A 684 19.51 -33.30 -7.19
C VAL A 684 18.21 -33.42 -7.96
N LEU A 685 18.26 -33.16 -9.27
CA LEU A 685 17.15 -33.42 -10.18
C LEU A 685 17.39 -34.76 -10.87
N PHE A 686 16.45 -35.69 -10.73
CA PHE A 686 16.40 -36.93 -11.49
C PHE A 686 15.32 -36.76 -12.55
N ASN A 687 15.70 -36.91 -13.82
CA ASN A 687 14.83 -36.60 -14.94
C ASN A 687 14.83 -37.73 -15.97
N ASN A 688 13.66 -38.02 -16.53
CA ASN A 688 13.46 -39.00 -17.61
C ASN A 688 14.31 -38.65 -18.85
N ASP A 689 14.43 -37.36 -19.21
CA ASP A 689 15.48 -36.88 -20.10
C ASP A 689 16.76 -36.71 -19.29
N GLN A 690 17.59 -37.73 -19.38
CA GLN A 690 18.81 -37.87 -18.60
C GLN A 690 19.80 -36.72 -18.79
N SER A 691 19.71 -35.98 -19.90
CA SER A 691 20.54 -34.78 -20.11
C SER A 691 20.27 -33.68 -19.08
N PHE A 692 19.14 -33.78 -18.35
CA PHE A 692 18.74 -32.89 -17.27
C PHE A 692 18.98 -33.49 -15.87
N THR A 693 19.50 -34.71 -15.76
CA THR A 693 19.89 -35.28 -14.45
C THR A 693 21.17 -34.61 -13.94
N GLN A 694 21.01 -33.74 -12.94
CA GLN A 694 22.07 -32.84 -12.48
C GLN A 694 21.98 -32.56 -10.98
N LEU A 695 23.13 -32.31 -10.37
CA LEU A 695 23.23 -31.77 -9.01
C LEU A 695 23.35 -30.25 -9.11
N PHE A 696 22.50 -29.53 -8.38
CA PHE A 696 22.45 -28.07 -8.37
C PHE A 696 22.70 -27.48 -6.98
N LYS A 697 23.15 -26.23 -6.97
CA LYS A 697 22.99 -25.31 -5.84
C LYS A 697 22.15 -24.11 -6.23
N VAL A 698 21.37 -23.61 -5.30
CA VAL A 698 20.62 -22.36 -5.39
C VAL A 698 21.17 -21.41 -4.33
N ILE A 699 21.62 -20.23 -4.75
CA ILE A 699 22.11 -19.16 -3.86
C ILE A 699 21.43 -17.86 -4.27
N ASN A 700 20.80 -17.17 -3.32
CA ASN A 700 20.02 -15.95 -3.56
C ASN A 700 19.02 -16.10 -4.73
N GLY A 701 18.37 -17.26 -4.79
CA GLY A 701 17.37 -17.60 -5.81
C GLY A 701 17.94 -17.96 -7.19
N SER A 702 19.26 -17.99 -7.35
CA SER A 702 19.93 -18.32 -8.62
C SER A 702 20.51 -19.73 -8.62
N ARG A 703 20.15 -20.53 -9.63
CA ARG A 703 20.61 -21.92 -9.80
C ARG A 703 21.96 -22.02 -10.51
N THR A 704 22.84 -22.89 -10.00
CA THR A 704 24.11 -23.30 -10.64
C THR A 704 24.25 -24.82 -10.63
N ALA A 705 24.58 -25.44 -11.77
CA ALA A 705 24.90 -26.86 -11.85
C ALA A 705 26.30 -27.13 -11.27
N LEU A 706 26.41 -28.16 -10.45
CA LEU A 706 27.66 -28.63 -9.82
C LEU A 706 28.19 -29.91 -10.47
N ALA A 707 27.29 -30.80 -10.91
CA ALA A 707 27.62 -32.02 -11.62
C ALA A 707 26.46 -32.42 -12.55
N ALA A 708 26.77 -33.14 -13.62
CA ALA A 708 25.81 -33.67 -14.59
C ALA A 708 26.25 -35.06 -15.06
N VAL A 709 25.30 -35.89 -15.49
CA VAL A 709 25.54 -37.23 -16.06
C VAL A 709 24.78 -37.35 -17.39
N SER A 710 25.18 -38.31 -18.25
CA SER A 710 24.59 -38.48 -19.58
C SER A 710 24.45 -39.95 -20.00
N SER A 711 24.17 -40.85 -19.05
CA SER A 711 24.00 -42.28 -19.32
C SER A 711 22.64 -42.79 -18.85
N ASP A 712 22.20 -43.93 -19.39
CA ASP A 712 20.84 -44.47 -19.25
C ASP A 712 20.54 -45.00 -17.84
N TRP A 713 19.92 -44.19 -16.97
CA TRP A 713 19.59 -44.57 -15.57
C TRP A 713 18.09 -44.56 -15.24
N LEU A 714 17.30 -43.59 -15.72
CA LEU A 714 15.88 -43.44 -15.40
C LEU A 714 15.06 -43.30 -16.70
N ASN A 715 14.29 -44.33 -17.06
CA ASN A 715 13.46 -44.36 -18.28
C ASN A 715 12.20 -45.24 -18.12
N ASP A 716 11.79 -45.47 -16.89
CA ASP A 716 10.64 -46.29 -16.55
C ASP A 716 9.82 -45.64 -15.42
N ASN A 717 8.70 -46.27 -15.08
CA ASN A 717 7.86 -45.90 -13.95
C ASN A 717 8.06 -46.89 -12.79
N ALA A 718 9.28 -47.33 -12.50
CA ALA A 718 9.60 -48.19 -11.37
C ALA A 718 10.16 -47.38 -10.18
N TYR A 719 10.10 -47.98 -8.99
CA TYR A 719 10.84 -47.46 -7.84
C TYR A 719 12.33 -47.68 -8.02
N HIS A 720 13.09 -46.61 -7.81
CA HIS A 720 14.54 -46.62 -7.81
C HIS A 720 15.09 -46.13 -6.48
N SER A 721 16.22 -46.71 -6.10
CA SER A 721 16.93 -46.29 -4.90
C SER A 721 17.80 -45.07 -5.19
N ILE A 722 17.57 -43.99 -4.45
CA ILE A 722 18.41 -42.79 -4.48
C ILE A 722 19.16 -42.65 -3.15
N GLU A 723 20.44 -42.31 -3.23
CA GLU A 723 21.27 -42.04 -2.05
C GLU A 723 22.12 -40.79 -2.26
N ILE A 724 22.13 -39.90 -1.28
CA ILE A 724 22.99 -38.71 -1.25
C ILE A 724 23.87 -38.78 -0.02
N ASN A 725 25.18 -38.84 -0.21
CA ASN A 725 26.16 -38.72 0.86
C ASN A 725 26.82 -37.34 0.80
N ARG A 726 26.80 -36.64 1.93
CA ARG A 726 27.53 -35.39 2.14
C ARG A 726 28.48 -35.54 3.32
N THR A 727 29.78 -35.31 3.06
CA THR A 727 30.82 -35.28 4.09
C THR A 727 31.72 -34.06 3.87
N GLY A 728 31.61 -33.06 4.73
CA GLY A 728 32.25 -31.75 4.56
C GLY A 728 31.80 -31.08 3.26
N SER A 729 32.75 -30.84 2.35
CA SER A 729 32.46 -30.32 1.01
C SER A 729 32.13 -31.41 -0.01
N ALA A 730 32.44 -32.68 0.26
CA ALA A 730 32.25 -33.75 -0.70
C ALA A 730 30.77 -34.14 -0.75
N ILE A 731 30.21 -34.19 -1.96
CA ILE A 731 28.84 -34.62 -2.24
C ILE A 731 28.92 -35.76 -3.26
N SER A 732 28.28 -36.89 -2.95
CA SER A 732 28.15 -38.04 -3.85
C SER A 732 26.68 -38.43 -3.96
N VAL A 733 26.22 -38.67 -5.18
CA VAL A 733 24.85 -39.13 -5.47
C VAL A 733 24.94 -40.51 -6.08
N ARG A 734 24.20 -41.46 -5.53
CA ARG A 734 23.99 -42.78 -6.10
C ARG A 734 22.55 -42.96 -6.56
N PHE A 735 22.42 -43.71 -7.65
CA PHE A 735 21.16 -44.18 -8.20
C PHE A 735 21.31 -45.69 -8.44
N ASP A 736 20.42 -46.50 -7.85
CA ASP A 736 20.51 -47.97 -7.86
C ASP A 736 21.89 -48.50 -7.46
N GLY A 737 22.42 -47.90 -6.39
CA GLY A 737 23.71 -48.22 -5.82
C GLY A 737 24.92 -47.72 -6.60
N ASN A 738 24.75 -47.20 -7.81
CA ASN A 738 25.84 -46.69 -8.66
C ASN A 738 26.05 -45.20 -8.42
N VAL A 739 27.30 -44.75 -8.25
CA VAL A 739 27.60 -43.32 -8.15
C VAL A 739 27.41 -42.69 -9.52
N ILE A 740 26.44 -41.78 -9.64
CA ILE A 740 26.10 -41.10 -10.90
C ILE A 740 26.57 -39.65 -10.93
N LEU A 741 26.69 -38.99 -9.77
CA LEU A 741 27.15 -37.61 -9.65
C LEU A 741 28.13 -37.48 -8.48
N SER A 742 29.10 -36.58 -8.61
CA SER A 742 30.01 -36.21 -7.52
C SER A 742 30.45 -34.76 -7.68
N ALA A 743 30.49 -34.02 -6.58
CA ALA A 743 30.93 -32.63 -6.53
C ALA A 743 31.67 -32.32 -5.22
N ASN A 744 32.42 -31.22 -5.22
CA ASN A 744 32.97 -30.63 -4.00
C ASN A 744 32.44 -29.20 -3.87
N ASP A 745 31.53 -28.97 -2.92
CA ASP A 745 30.95 -27.65 -2.65
C ASP A 745 30.55 -27.53 -1.18
N ASN A 746 30.87 -26.38 -0.56
CA ASN A 746 30.52 -26.06 0.82
C ASN A 746 29.86 -24.67 0.94
N SER A 747 29.26 -24.18 -0.15
CA SER A 747 28.61 -22.86 -0.21
C SER A 747 27.48 -22.71 0.80
N LEU A 748 26.82 -23.81 1.19
CA LEU A 748 25.77 -23.82 2.22
C LEU A 748 26.16 -24.77 3.35
N GLY A 749 25.85 -24.39 4.59
CA GLY A 749 26.16 -25.16 5.80
C GLY A 749 25.17 -26.30 6.06
N ALA A 750 24.92 -26.59 7.34
CA ALA A 750 23.85 -27.49 7.73
C ALA A 750 22.47 -26.91 7.36
N GLY A 751 21.53 -27.79 7.03
CA GLY A 751 20.16 -27.40 6.68
C GLY A 751 19.24 -28.59 6.57
N LYS A 752 17.96 -28.33 6.29
CA LYS A 752 16.95 -29.38 6.18
C LYS A 752 17.20 -30.27 4.95
N VAL A 753 16.68 -31.48 5.03
CA VAL A 753 16.73 -32.51 3.98
C VAL A 753 15.30 -32.93 3.66
N GLY A 754 15.03 -33.31 2.42
CA GLY A 754 13.70 -33.74 2.00
C GLY A 754 13.63 -34.18 0.54
N VAL A 755 12.41 -34.25 0.03
CA VAL A 755 12.07 -34.70 -1.33
C VAL A 755 11.22 -33.64 -2.03
N GLY A 756 11.08 -33.72 -3.36
CA GLY A 756 10.30 -32.75 -4.12
C GLY A 756 10.30 -33.03 -5.62
N SER A 757 9.89 -32.04 -6.40
CA SER A 757 9.96 -32.08 -7.86
C SER A 757 10.08 -30.66 -8.42
N TYR A 758 10.62 -30.55 -9.63
CA TYR A 758 10.65 -29.30 -10.36
C TYR A 758 9.25 -28.91 -10.86
N ASN A 759 8.51 -29.83 -11.50
CA ASN A 759 7.13 -29.57 -11.94
C ASN A 759 6.24 -30.82 -12.15
N ASP A 760 6.65 -32.01 -11.71
CA ASP A 760 5.96 -33.27 -12.01
C ASP A 760 5.54 -34.04 -10.75
N SER A 761 4.63 -35.00 -10.92
CA SER A 761 4.18 -35.86 -9.83
C SER A 761 5.20 -36.96 -9.52
N ALA A 762 5.30 -37.37 -8.25
CA ALA A 762 6.30 -38.33 -7.81
C ALA A 762 5.88 -39.07 -6.52
N TYR A 763 6.33 -40.31 -6.39
CA TYR A 763 6.16 -41.12 -5.19
C TYR A 763 7.50 -41.28 -4.47
N PHE A 764 7.47 -41.18 -3.15
CA PHE A 764 8.63 -41.38 -2.28
C PHE A 764 8.27 -42.35 -1.15
N ASP A 765 9.21 -43.22 -0.84
CA ASP A 765 9.01 -44.22 0.19
C ASP A 765 10.37 -44.60 0.82
N ASN A 766 10.35 -45.23 1.99
CA ASN A 766 11.51 -45.74 2.72
C ASN A 766 12.59 -44.66 2.91
N VAL A 767 12.16 -43.45 3.28
CA VAL A 767 13.03 -42.28 3.37
C VAL A 767 13.81 -42.29 4.68
N SER A 768 15.14 -42.29 4.61
CA SER A 768 16.02 -42.25 5.79
C SER A 768 17.09 -41.18 5.69
N VAL A 769 17.44 -40.59 6.82
CA VAL A 769 18.60 -39.69 6.95
C VAL A 769 19.45 -40.12 8.14
N VAL A 770 20.68 -40.52 7.85
CA VAL A 770 21.68 -40.89 8.86
C VAL A 770 22.74 -39.80 8.93
N GLY A 771 22.80 -39.06 10.03
CA GLY A 771 23.76 -37.99 10.26
C GLY A 771 23.50 -37.28 11.59
N ALA A 772 24.50 -36.60 12.14
CA ALA A 772 24.33 -35.87 13.39
C ALA A 772 23.48 -34.61 13.15
N ALA A 773 22.37 -34.50 13.87
CA ALA A 773 21.54 -33.29 13.90
C ALA A 773 22.38 -32.11 14.42
N SER A 774 22.47 -31.03 13.65
CA SER A 774 23.19 -29.83 14.09
C SER A 774 22.24 -28.95 14.92
N GLY A 775 22.54 -28.75 16.20
CA GLY A 775 21.76 -27.88 17.09
C GLY A 775 21.67 -26.45 16.57
N GLY A 776 20.45 -25.94 16.41
CA GLY A 776 20.18 -24.57 15.97
C GLY A 776 20.63 -23.53 17.00
N GLY A 777 21.83 -22.99 16.82
CA GLY A 777 22.29 -21.80 17.52
C GLY A 777 21.96 -20.55 16.70
N SER A 778 21.04 -19.73 17.22
CA SER A 778 20.88 -18.33 16.82
C SER A 778 22.20 -17.59 17.01
N THR A 779 22.75 -16.98 15.95
CA THR A 779 23.73 -15.91 16.08
C THR A 779 23.32 -14.72 15.24
N GLY A 780 22.88 -13.67 15.94
CA GLY A 780 22.76 -12.33 15.41
C GLY A 780 24.12 -11.76 14.96
N GLY A 781 24.03 -10.72 14.14
CA GLY A 781 25.17 -10.06 13.53
C GLY A 781 26.20 -9.54 14.53
N GLY A 782 27.46 -9.68 14.14
CA GLY A 782 28.62 -9.12 14.83
C GLY A 782 29.85 -9.23 13.95
N SER A 783 30.08 -8.21 13.12
CA SER A 783 31.34 -8.00 12.42
C SER A 783 32.45 -7.70 13.43
N THR A 784 33.48 -8.54 13.51
CA THR A 784 34.85 -8.10 13.85
C THR A 784 35.88 -9.01 13.20
N GLY A 785 36.83 -8.39 12.50
CA GLY A 785 37.93 -9.04 11.81
C GLY A 785 38.90 -9.77 12.74
N GLY A 786 39.58 -10.76 12.17
CA GLY A 786 40.58 -11.57 12.84
C GLY A 786 41.89 -10.83 13.12
N GLY A 787 42.52 -11.21 14.22
CA GLY A 787 43.89 -10.87 14.58
C GLY A 787 44.41 -11.88 15.60
N SER A 788 45.27 -12.78 15.12
CA SER A 788 46.00 -13.81 15.88
C SER A 788 46.90 -13.22 16.98
N THR A 789 46.96 -13.87 18.15
CA THR A 789 48.18 -14.50 18.74
C THR A 789 48.03 -14.80 20.25
N GLY A 790 48.49 -15.98 20.67
CA GLY A 790 49.33 -16.13 21.88
C GLY A 790 48.69 -16.40 23.24
N GLY A 791 48.65 -17.68 23.64
CA GLY A 791 49.31 -18.20 24.85
C GLY A 791 48.86 -17.77 26.26
N GLY A 792 48.36 -18.77 27.01
CA GLY A 792 48.92 -19.12 28.32
C GLY A 792 48.46 -18.39 29.59
N SER A 793 47.60 -19.09 30.34
CA SER A 793 47.71 -19.37 31.79
C SER A 793 47.69 -18.25 32.85
N THR A 794 46.85 -18.52 33.86
CA THR A 794 46.92 -18.20 35.30
C THR A 794 46.61 -16.78 35.83
N GLY A 795 45.59 -16.73 36.70
CA GLY A 795 45.78 -16.21 38.07
C GLY A 795 44.99 -14.96 38.49
N GLY A 796 43.90 -15.18 39.24
CA GLY A 796 43.70 -14.61 40.59
C GLY A 796 43.32 -13.13 40.81
N GLY A 797 42.29 -12.94 41.66
CA GLY A 797 42.09 -11.75 42.53
C GLY A 797 41.22 -10.64 41.91
N SER A 798 39.95 -10.45 42.27
CA SER A 798 39.35 -10.03 43.56
C SER A 798 39.62 -8.58 43.97
N THR A 799 38.51 -7.91 44.35
CA THR A 799 38.32 -6.62 45.03
C THR A 799 38.48 -5.39 44.13
N GLY A 800 37.46 -4.55 43.93
CA GLY A 800 36.81 -3.67 44.91
C GLY A 800 37.20 -2.24 44.50
N GLY A 801 36.36 -1.24 44.27
CA GLY A 801 35.17 -0.78 44.95
C GLY A 801 35.26 0.77 44.96
N GLY A 802 34.13 1.46 44.96
CA GLY A 802 34.02 2.92 45.18
C GLY A 802 34.22 3.76 43.91
N SER A 803 33.19 4.37 43.31
CA SER A 803 32.28 5.41 43.82
C SER A 803 32.94 6.78 44.06
N THR A 804 32.16 7.81 43.73
CA THR A 804 32.38 9.26 43.83
C THR A 804 33.27 9.84 42.74
N GLY A 805 32.92 10.93 42.05
CA GLY A 805 31.79 11.84 42.18
C GLY A 805 32.22 13.21 41.68
N GLY A 806 31.32 13.91 40.98
CA GLY A 806 31.21 15.37 41.05
C GLY A 806 31.96 16.23 40.02
N GLY A 807 31.22 17.20 39.48
CA GLY A 807 31.70 18.48 38.95
C GLY A 807 32.09 18.46 37.48
N SER A 808 31.23 18.86 36.53
CA SER A 808 30.79 20.24 36.26
C SER A 808 31.93 21.26 36.26
N THR A 809 32.35 21.72 35.07
CA THR A 809 32.18 23.11 34.57
C THR A 809 33.20 23.45 33.48
N GLY A 810 32.73 24.17 32.46
CA GLY A 810 33.52 25.06 31.59
C GLY A 810 34.42 24.35 30.58
N GLY A 811 34.40 24.65 29.28
CA GLY A 811 34.17 25.94 28.64
C GLY A 811 35.36 26.20 27.70
N GLY A 812 35.08 26.63 26.46
CA GLY A 812 36.07 26.97 25.44
C GLY A 812 36.11 25.93 24.33
N SER A 813 35.47 26.12 23.17
CA SER A 813 35.85 27.06 22.10
C SER A 813 37.34 27.02 21.78
N THR A 814 37.72 26.37 20.68
CA THR A 814 38.18 27.03 19.44
C THR A 814 38.73 26.01 18.45
N GLY A 815 38.39 26.19 17.16
CA GLY A 815 39.18 25.77 15.99
C GLY A 815 39.11 24.27 15.65
N GLY A 816 38.79 23.83 14.44
CA GLY A 816 39.02 24.44 13.13
C GLY A 816 39.92 23.50 12.31
N GLY A 817 39.53 23.21 11.07
CA GLY A 817 40.33 22.44 10.10
C GLY A 817 39.81 21.01 9.92
N SER A 818 38.90 20.74 8.98
CA SER A 818 39.12 20.62 7.53
C SER A 818 39.76 19.30 7.11
N THR A 819 39.08 18.66 6.14
CA THR A 819 39.57 17.74 5.11
C THR A 819 40.00 16.34 5.52
N GLY A 820 39.16 15.38 5.10
CA GLY A 820 39.40 13.96 4.92
C GLY A 820 38.20 13.38 4.19
#